data_AF-B8M4V0-F1
#
_entry.id   AF-B8M4V0-F1
#
_cell.length_a   1.000
_cell.length_b   1.000
_cell.length_c   1.000
_cell.angle_alpha   90.00
_cell.angle_beta   90.00
_cell.angle_gamma   90.00
#
_symmetry.space_group_name_H-M   'P 1'
#
loop_
_entity.id
_entity.type
_entity.pdbx_description
1 polymer ?
#
loop_
_entity_poly.entity_id
_entity_poly.type
_entity_poly.pdbx_seq_one_letter_code
_entity_poly.pdbx_strand_id
1 'polypeptide(L)'
;MTERPNAPVKLSLPLKYQQDLFNELRNEDELVILARGLGLLRIVTNLLHAFDAAGNNLIIVVGADDRENEWIGEALAEHYAISKTPLARGLKVINTDRATVPMREKIYNQGGILSVTSRILVVDLLSKLLDPEKITGIILLHAERVVATALEAFIVRVYRQFNKNGFLKAFSDSPEPFTTGFAPLSNGLRNLFLRKPSLWPRFHVTVAESLEGRYKAEVIELEVPMTDKMRDIQSAVMECVETSVSELKKANSGLDMEDWTLDSALHSNFDVAIRRQLDPIWHRVSFRTRQIVNDLTVLRAILHSLLTYDAVSLLKYLDTVVAAHSAPPGSTRHSFSPWLFLDAAHVLFETAKSRVYRGKITGAFSAALQPVLEEQPKWQVLAEILQEIEQDAYLNPTQRGDSNSTVLIMCGDQRTCRQLRDFLSLMHTRPVAETDEDEEGFDEDKLSEESTSAEIMMRRKLREYLNWKQNFSRVKDNLYAPKPNSNEAPNRGQSSSSASGRAPPNKRRRVRGGGSSSLVSSRAPNTTVQGQDEAPIQVSKLLDDLQPCAVEEALKEDNVIDNLEDMEDFYELYDMNDLVMIHPYDGDMDERILEEARPRYIIMYEPDAAFIRRVEVYRSSHNDRNVRVYFMYYGGSVEEQRYLSTVRREKDAFTKLITEKGGLAVTLTHDKILEDPEEQFLRTVNTRIAGGGRLAATAAPPTVVVDVREFRSALPSLLHGRSMVVVPCQLTVGDYVLTPDICVERKSVRDLISSLKNGRLYNQAETMLKHYKNPLLLIEFEQNKSFTFDAFASASLPSTSFLSDYVFTSSGNPASAANSSLVNPSTPKSAQHMLVLLTLAFPRLKIIWSSSPYQTAEIFAELKKNNPEPDPIKAVQIGLNVDIAASSHPGDVMAAAGIEHRVFHQLPQDMLRAVPGVTPVVLERLSLETNSIHEIANMDVEDLDPLVGKETARKITRFFRKSVFEDETEGS
;
A
#
# COMPACT_ATOMS: atom_id res chain seq x y z
N MET A 1 -20.89 -38.03 23.26
CA MET A 1 -20.74 -37.08 24.38
C MET A 1 -22.12 -36.53 24.67
N THR A 2 -22.55 -36.61 25.93
CA THR A 2 -23.86 -36.13 26.41
C THR A 2 -24.03 -34.64 26.12
N GLU A 3 -25.04 -34.27 25.34
CA GLU A 3 -25.47 -32.90 25.12
C GLU A 3 -25.77 -32.24 26.47
N ARG A 4 -24.86 -31.39 26.94
CA ARG A 4 -25.18 -30.47 28.03
C ARG A 4 -26.17 -29.45 27.47
N PRO A 5 -27.26 -29.13 28.19
CA PRO A 5 -28.18 -28.09 27.76
C PRO A 5 -27.39 -26.78 27.60
N ASN A 6 -27.53 -26.18 26.41
CA ASN A 6 -26.91 -24.91 26.04
C ASN A 6 -27.10 -23.90 27.17
N ALA A 7 -26.01 -23.49 27.83
CA ALA A 7 -26.05 -22.35 28.73
C ALA A 7 -26.60 -21.15 27.94
N PRO A 8 -27.58 -20.39 28.47
CA PRO A 8 -28.06 -19.19 27.81
C PRO A 8 -26.97 -18.14 27.89
N VAL A 9 -26.14 -18.07 26.86
CA VAL A 9 -25.20 -16.98 26.66
C VAL A 9 -26.05 -15.75 26.37
N LYS A 10 -25.94 -14.72 27.21
CA LYS A 10 -26.58 -13.42 26.94
C LYS A 10 -25.91 -12.85 25.70
N LEU A 11 -26.62 -12.85 24.58
CA LEU A 11 -26.15 -12.25 23.34
C LEU A 11 -26.14 -10.74 23.50
N SER A 12 -25.03 -10.09 23.18
CA SER A 12 -24.94 -8.63 23.12
C SER A 12 -25.31 -8.10 21.73
N LEU A 13 -26.14 -8.85 20.98
CA LEU A 13 -26.55 -8.52 19.61
C LEU A 13 -27.96 -7.91 19.65
N PRO A 14 -28.10 -6.57 19.56
CA PRO A 14 -29.37 -5.90 19.74
C PRO A 14 -30.29 -6.03 18.52
N LEU A 15 -29.72 -6.20 17.32
CA LEU A 15 -30.48 -6.17 16.07
C LEU A 15 -30.93 -7.58 15.64
N LYS A 16 -32.15 -7.66 15.11
CA LYS A 16 -32.77 -8.94 14.72
C LYS A 16 -31.96 -9.68 13.65
N TYR A 17 -31.48 -8.99 12.61
CA TYR A 17 -30.67 -9.64 11.56
C TYR A 17 -29.38 -10.26 12.11
N GLN A 18 -28.76 -9.64 13.12
CA GLN A 18 -27.55 -10.18 13.77
C GLN A 18 -27.88 -11.44 14.57
N GLN A 19 -29.03 -11.46 15.24
CA GLN A 19 -29.51 -12.64 15.96
C GLN A 19 -29.86 -13.80 15.01
N ASP A 20 -30.53 -13.50 13.90
CA ASP A 20 -30.88 -14.49 12.87
C ASP A 20 -29.61 -15.12 12.27
N LEU A 21 -28.63 -14.30 11.89
CA LEU A 21 -27.33 -14.75 11.38
C LEU A 21 -26.55 -15.54 12.44
N PHE A 22 -26.53 -15.10 13.69
CA PHE A 22 -25.88 -15.83 14.78
C PHE A 22 -26.48 -17.24 14.96
N ASN A 23 -27.81 -17.36 14.87
CA ASN A 23 -28.50 -18.64 14.98
C ASN A 23 -28.22 -19.57 13.78
N GLU A 24 -28.13 -19.02 12.56
CA GLU A 24 -27.70 -19.75 11.37
C GLU A 24 -26.28 -20.31 11.55
N LEU A 25 -25.34 -19.44 11.97
CA LEU A 25 -23.93 -19.78 12.19
C LEU A 25 -23.72 -20.83 13.27
N ARG A 26 -24.56 -20.88 14.30
CA ARG A 26 -24.43 -21.88 15.36
C ARG A 26 -24.74 -23.29 14.85
N ASN A 27 -25.61 -23.42 13.85
CA ASN A 27 -26.11 -24.70 13.36
C ASN A 27 -25.32 -25.23 12.15
N GLU A 28 -24.90 -24.35 11.25
CA GLU A 28 -24.33 -24.73 9.95
C GLU A 28 -22.94 -24.13 9.70
N ASP A 29 -22.13 -24.86 8.91
CA ASP A 29 -20.83 -24.39 8.39
C ASP A 29 -21.05 -23.66 7.07
N GLU A 30 -20.79 -22.36 7.07
CA GLU A 30 -21.08 -21.48 5.94
C GLU A 30 -20.04 -20.39 5.72
N LEU A 31 -20.04 -19.86 4.49
CA LEU A 31 -19.32 -18.66 4.10
C LEU A 31 -20.28 -17.47 4.23
N VAL A 32 -20.04 -16.59 5.19
CA VAL A 32 -20.81 -15.36 5.39
C VAL A 32 -20.17 -14.22 4.63
N ILE A 33 -20.94 -13.60 3.74
CA ILE A 33 -20.57 -12.35 3.06
C ILE A 33 -21.53 -11.27 3.51
N LEU A 34 -21.04 -10.38 4.36
CA LEU A 34 -21.78 -9.26 4.94
C LEU A 34 -21.43 -7.97 4.19
N ALA A 35 -22.38 -7.05 4.02
CA ALA A 35 -22.03 -5.71 3.53
C ALA A 35 -21.17 -4.96 4.56
N ARG A 36 -20.14 -4.26 4.10
CA ARG A 36 -19.24 -3.48 4.95
C ARG A 36 -20.02 -2.47 5.80
N GLY A 37 -19.67 -2.36 7.07
CA GLY A 37 -20.33 -1.44 8.03
C GLY A 37 -21.54 -2.03 8.78
N LEU A 38 -21.91 -3.30 8.56
CA LEU A 38 -23.00 -3.98 9.30
C LEU A 38 -22.54 -4.71 10.59
N GLY A 39 -21.29 -4.51 11.03
CA GLY A 39 -20.78 -5.04 12.30
C GLY A 39 -20.33 -6.51 12.27
N LEU A 40 -19.45 -6.87 11.33
CA LEU A 40 -18.92 -8.24 11.21
C LEU A 40 -18.21 -8.71 12.48
N LEU A 41 -17.31 -7.89 13.04
CA LEU A 41 -16.51 -8.24 14.23
C LEU A 41 -17.39 -8.46 15.47
N ARG A 42 -18.50 -7.74 15.62
CA ARG A 42 -19.47 -7.97 16.71
C ARG A 42 -20.09 -9.36 16.65
N ILE A 43 -20.44 -9.83 15.45
CA ILE A 43 -21.02 -11.17 15.23
C ILE A 43 -19.97 -12.24 15.54
N VAL A 44 -18.75 -12.08 15.01
CA VAL A 44 -17.63 -13.02 15.24
C VAL A 44 -17.29 -13.11 16.73
N THR A 45 -17.22 -11.97 17.43
CA THR A 45 -16.89 -11.93 18.87
C THR A 45 -17.98 -12.61 19.71
N ASN A 46 -19.27 -12.36 19.41
CA ASN A 46 -20.37 -13.04 20.10
C ASN A 46 -20.35 -14.56 19.86
N LEU A 47 -20.02 -14.98 18.63
CA LEU A 47 -19.86 -16.39 18.28
C LEU A 47 -18.71 -17.05 19.05
N LEU A 48 -17.55 -16.39 19.08
CA LEU A 48 -16.40 -16.83 19.86
C LEU A 48 -16.74 -16.91 21.35
N HIS A 49 -17.40 -15.90 21.90
CA HIS A 49 -17.83 -15.89 23.30
C HIS A 49 -18.77 -17.06 23.61
N ALA A 50 -19.70 -17.37 22.72
CA ALA A 50 -20.62 -18.50 22.89
C ALA A 50 -19.89 -19.84 22.95
N PHE A 51 -18.83 -20.00 22.16
CA PHE A 51 -17.99 -21.19 22.23
C PHE A 51 -17.06 -21.23 23.44
N ASP A 52 -16.49 -20.10 23.87
CA ASP A 52 -15.63 -20.04 25.05
C ASP A 52 -16.43 -20.33 26.33
N ALA A 53 -17.66 -19.80 26.41
CA ALA A 53 -18.58 -20.03 27.52
C ALA A 53 -18.96 -21.51 27.68
N ALA A 54 -19.00 -22.28 26.59
CA ALA A 54 -19.25 -23.73 26.64
C ALA A 54 -18.10 -24.51 27.31
N GLY A 55 -16.88 -23.97 27.28
CA GLY A 55 -15.67 -24.56 27.87
C GLY A 55 -15.14 -25.78 27.13
N ASN A 56 -13.86 -26.12 27.37
CA ASN A 56 -13.15 -27.28 26.79
C ASN A 56 -13.12 -27.34 25.25
N ASN A 57 -13.02 -26.17 24.60
CA ASN A 57 -12.91 -26.06 23.15
C ASN A 57 -11.51 -25.58 22.76
N LEU A 58 -11.08 -25.97 21.56
CA LEU A 58 -9.90 -25.42 20.90
C LEU A 58 -10.35 -24.81 19.58
N ILE A 59 -10.46 -23.48 19.55
CA ILE A 59 -10.89 -22.73 18.38
C ILE A 59 -9.74 -21.89 17.88
N ILE A 60 -9.51 -21.95 16.58
CA ILE A 60 -8.44 -21.20 15.94
C ILE A 60 -9.04 -20.13 15.06
N VAL A 61 -8.64 -18.89 15.31
CA VAL A 61 -8.93 -17.73 14.47
C VAL A 61 -7.76 -17.58 13.49
N VAL A 62 -8.07 -17.58 12.19
CA VAL A 62 -7.11 -17.49 11.09
C VAL A 62 -7.41 -16.25 10.26
N GLY A 63 -6.37 -15.52 9.89
CA GLY A 63 -6.48 -14.35 9.00
C GLY A 63 -6.86 -13.04 9.70
N ALA A 64 -6.89 -13.00 11.04
CA ALA A 64 -7.13 -11.76 11.78
C ALA A 64 -5.89 -10.86 11.78
N ASP A 65 -6.06 -9.58 11.42
CA ASP A 65 -5.02 -8.56 11.49
C ASP A 65 -4.73 -8.16 12.96
N ASP A 66 -3.58 -7.55 13.25
CA ASP A 66 -3.17 -7.23 14.64
C ASP A 66 -4.20 -6.34 15.37
N ARG A 67 -4.77 -5.35 14.66
CA ARG A 67 -5.85 -4.48 15.19
C ARG A 67 -7.14 -5.25 15.48
N GLU A 68 -7.50 -6.20 14.62
CA GLU A 68 -8.68 -7.03 14.84
C GLU A 68 -8.48 -7.99 16.03
N ASN A 69 -7.25 -8.48 16.23
CA ASN A 69 -6.90 -9.30 17.40
C ASN A 69 -7.06 -8.52 18.70
N GLU A 70 -6.62 -7.25 18.73
CA GLU A 70 -6.85 -6.34 19.85
C GLU A 70 -8.36 -6.13 20.06
N TRP A 71 -9.10 -5.88 18.98
CA TRP A 71 -10.56 -5.71 19.05
C TRP A 71 -11.27 -6.92 19.65
N ILE A 72 -11.04 -8.10 19.09
CA ILE A 72 -11.67 -9.34 19.52
C ILE A 72 -11.24 -9.66 20.96
N GLY A 73 -9.98 -9.40 21.32
CA GLY A 73 -9.47 -9.60 22.68
C GLY A 73 -10.21 -8.77 23.72
N GLU A 74 -10.36 -7.48 23.48
CA GLU A 74 -11.05 -6.56 24.38
C GLU A 74 -12.55 -6.82 24.44
N ALA A 75 -13.20 -7.03 23.29
CA ALA A 75 -14.63 -7.31 23.24
C ALA A 75 -14.98 -8.65 23.92
N LEU A 76 -14.11 -9.67 23.82
CA LEU A 76 -14.27 -10.92 24.59
C LEU A 76 -14.10 -10.68 26.10
N ALA A 77 -13.20 -9.79 26.52
CA ALA A 77 -13.02 -9.42 27.91
C ALA A 77 -14.24 -8.67 28.47
N GLU A 78 -14.85 -7.79 27.68
CA GLU A 78 -16.09 -7.10 28.02
C GLU A 78 -17.25 -8.10 28.18
N HIS A 79 -17.44 -9.00 27.22
CA HIS A 79 -18.47 -10.05 27.30
C HIS A 79 -18.24 -10.99 28.47
N TYR A 80 -16.99 -11.29 28.82
CA TYR A 80 -16.65 -12.04 30.02
C TYR A 80 -17.07 -11.30 31.29
N ALA A 81 -16.75 -10.00 31.39
CA ALA A 81 -17.13 -9.17 32.54
C ALA A 81 -18.65 -9.13 32.76
N ILE A 82 -19.41 -9.05 31.66
CA ILE A 82 -20.88 -9.04 31.67
C ILE A 82 -21.46 -10.42 32.03
N SER A 83 -20.97 -11.48 31.39
CA SER A 83 -21.52 -12.83 31.53
C SER A 83 -21.03 -13.58 32.77
N LYS A 84 -19.88 -13.18 33.34
CA LYS A 84 -19.19 -13.81 34.49
C LYS A 84 -19.04 -15.33 34.34
N THR A 85 -18.75 -15.79 33.14
CA THR A 85 -18.67 -17.22 32.81
C THR A 85 -17.37 -17.83 33.35
N PRO A 86 -17.41 -18.83 34.26
CA PRO A 86 -16.21 -19.27 34.99
C PRO A 86 -15.18 -20.03 34.13
N LEU A 87 -15.58 -20.48 32.93
CA LEU A 87 -14.77 -21.33 32.04
C LEU A 87 -14.12 -20.56 30.88
N ALA A 88 -14.48 -19.28 30.70
CA ALA A 88 -13.94 -18.48 29.61
C ALA A 88 -12.47 -18.14 29.87
N ARG A 89 -11.66 -18.24 28.83
CA ARG A 89 -10.19 -18.07 28.90
C ARG A 89 -9.71 -16.85 28.13
N GLY A 90 -10.59 -16.21 27.36
CA GLY A 90 -10.26 -15.08 26.50
C GLY A 90 -9.43 -15.48 25.28
N LEU A 91 -9.07 -14.48 24.48
CA LEU A 91 -8.23 -14.66 23.30
C LEU A 91 -6.75 -14.74 23.70
N LYS A 92 -6.02 -15.71 23.13
CA LYS A 92 -4.56 -15.74 23.18
C LYS A 92 -4.00 -15.59 21.76
N VAL A 93 -3.12 -14.61 21.57
CA VAL A 93 -2.49 -14.32 20.27
C VAL A 93 -1.10 -14.97 20.20
N ILE A 94 -0.82 -15.72 19.15
CA ILE A 94 0.44 -16.42 18.91
C ILE A 94 1.15 -15.77 17.71
N ASN A 95 2.16 -14.95 18.03
CA ASN A 95 3.02 -14.28 17.04
C ASN A 95 4.44 -14.87 17.07
N THR A 96 5.17 -14.69 15.96
CA THR A 96 6.53 -15.22 15.77
C THR A 96 7.50 -14.78 16.87
N ASP A 97 7.35 -13.55 17.36
CA ASP A 97 8.28 -12.93 18.31
C ASP A 97 7.94 -13.25 19.77
N ARG A 98 6.70 -13.65 20.06
CA ARG A 98 6.20 -13.81 21.43
C ARG A 98 6.16 -15.27 21.92
N ALA A 99 6.17 -16.26 21.02
CA ALA A 99 5.91 -17.65 21.41
C ALA A 99 6.93 -18.65 20.85
N THR A 100 7.82 -19.12 21.72
CA THR A 100 8.73 -20.25 21.44
C THR A 100 7.95 -21.55 21.23
N VAL A 101 8.54 -22.53 20.52
CA VAL A 101 7.89 -23.82 20.20
C VAL A 101 7.32 -24.52 21.45
N PRO A 102 8.06 -24.65 22.58
CA PRO A 102 7.53 -25.30 23.78
C PRO A 102 6.38 -24.52 24.43
N MET A 103 6.42 -23.19 24.36
CA MET A 103 5.34 -22.34 24.86
C MET A 103 4.07 -22.53 24.02
N ARG A 104 4.19 -22.62 22.69
CA ARG A 104 3.06 -22.90 21.80
C ARG A 104 2.42 -24.24 22.09
N GLU A 105 3.22 -25.29 22.27
CA GLU A 105 2.73 -26.62 22.65
C GLU A 105 1.90 -26.58 23.95
N LYS A 106 2.38 -25.85 24.96
CA LYS A 106 1.66 -25.64 26.21
C LYS A 106 0.34 -24.88 26.00
N ILE A 107 0.32 -23.85 25.17
CA ILE A 107 -0.88 -23.07 24.85
C ILE A 107 -1.91 -23.93 24.10
N TYR A 108 -1.49 -24.72 23.11
CA TYR A 108 -2.36 -25.64 22.38
C TYR A 108 -2.97 -26.70 23.29
N ASN A 109 -2.16 -27.27 24.20
CA ASN A 109 -2.63 -28.26 25.18
C ASN A 109 -3.58 -27.66 26.23
N GLN A 110 -3.40 -26.37 26.56
CA GLN A 110 -4.36 -25.67 27.42
C GLN A 110 -5.71 -25.58 26.71
N GLY A 111 -5.75 -25.19 25.43
CA GLY A 111 -6.98 -24.93 24.69
C GLY A 111 -7.62 -23.57 25.03
N GLY A 112 -8.73 -23.26 24.37
CA GLY A 112 -9.39 -21.94 24.37
C GLY A 112 -9.48 -21.37 22.96
N ILE A 113 -9.65 -20.05 22.85
CA ILE A 113 -9.61 -19.34 21.57
C ILE A 113 -8.19 -18.85 21.32
N LEU A 114 -7.61 -19.27 20.20
CA LEU A 114 -6.26 -18.93 19.80
C LEU A 114 -6.30 -18.20 18.46
N SER A 115 -5.71 -17.00 18.40
CA SER A 115 -5.39 -16.36 17.12
C SER A 115 -3.96 -16.70 16.74
N VAL A 116 -3.77 -17.29 15.56
CA VAL A 116 -2.46 -17.78 15.10
C VAL A 116 -2.25 -17.30 13.67
N THR A 117 -1.08 -16.73 13.40
CA THR A 117 -0.71 -16.36 12.03
C THR A 117 -0.70 -17.59 11.11
N SER A 118 -1.17 -17.42 9.86
CA SER A 118 -1.33 -18.53 8.90
C SER A 118 -0.03 -19.34 8.72
N ARG A 119 1.12 -18.68 8.71
CA ARG A 119 2.43 -19.34 8.54
C ARG A 119 2.78 -20.25 9.73
N ILE A 120 2.61 -19.78 10.96
CA ILE A 120 2.91 -20.58 12.16
C ILE A 120 1.96 -21.77 12.22
N LEU A 121 0.68 -21.54 11.94
CA LEU A 121 -0.34 -22.57 12.00
C LEU A 121 -0.10 -23.71 11.01
N VAL A 122 0.25 -23.41 9.75
CA VAL A 122 0.61 -24.45 8.76
C VAL A 122 1.77 -25.32 9.26
N VAL A 123 2.82 -24.68 9.77
CA VAL A 123 4.02 -25.38 10.25
C VAL A 123 3.70 -26.25 11.46
N ASP A 124 2.93 -25.74 12.41
CA ASP A 124 2.54 -26.45 13.64
C ASP A 124 1.58 -27.62 13.33
N LEU A 125 0.70 -27.50 12.32
CA LEU A 125 -0.18 -28.58 11.85
C LEU A 125 0.60 -29.69 11.11
N LEU A 126 1.54 -29.32 10.25
CA LEU A 126 2.36 -30.28 9.48
C LEU A 126 3.35 -31.03 10.37
N SER A 127 3.97 -30.33 11.33
CA SER A 127 4.90 -30.93 12.29
C SER A 127 4.21 -31.72 13.41
N LYS A 128 2.87 -31.75 13.44
CA LYS A 128 2.05 -32.38 14.50
C LYS A 128 2.32 -31.81 15.90
N LEU A 129 2.81 -30.57 15.99
CA LEU A 129 2.82 -29.83 17.25
C LEU A 129 1.38 -29.55 17.73
N LEU A 130 0.50 -29.28 16.76
CA LEU A 130 -0.93 -29.19 16.95
C LEU A 130 -1.62 -30.29 16.16
N ASP A 131 -2.24 -31.24 16.88
CA ASP A 131 -3.03 -32.29 16.25
C ASP A 131 -4.33 -31.72 15.66
N PRO A 132 -4.57 -31.86 14.33
CA PRO A 132 -5.78 -31.32 13.71
C PRO A 132 -7.08 -31.89 14.31
N GLU A 133 -7.05 -33.13 14.81
CA GLU A 133 -8.20 -33.82 15.43
C GLU A 133 -8.63 -33.20 16.75
N LYS A 134 -7.73 -32.52 17.47
CA LYS A 134 -8.04 -31.85 18.75
C LYS A 134 -8.77 -30.52 18.55
N ILE A 135 -8.73 -29.97 17.34
CA ILE A 135 -9.34 -28.68 17.00
C ILE A 135 -10.86 -28.85 16.96
N THR A 136 -11.57 -28.06 17.77
CA THR A 136 -13.03 -28.04 17.79
C THR A 136 -13.60 -27.32 16.57
N GLY A 137 -12.93 -26.24 16.13
CA GLY A 137 -13.31 -25.53 14.92
C GLY A 137 -12.33 -24.44 14.51
N ILE A 138 -12.46 -24.00 13.26
CA ILE A 138 -11.68 -22.90 12.69
C ILE A 138 -12.64 -21.77 12.28
N ILE A 139 -12.30 -20.55 12.66
CA ILE A 139 -12.93 -19.32 12.17
C ILE A 139 -11.92 -18.61 11.28
N LEU A 140 -12.31 -18.37 10.03
CA LEU A 140 -11.48 -17.70 9.03
C LEU A 140 -12.05 -16.32 8.74
N LEU A 141 -11.23 -15.27 8.93
CA LEU A 141 -11.53 -13.90 8.53
C LEU A 141 -10.93 -13.60 7.15
N HIS A 142 -11.40 -12.53 6.51
CA HIS A 142 -10.96 -12.09 5.18
C HIS A 142 -11.01 -13.20 4.11
N ALA A 143 -12.13 -13.92 4.03
CA ALA A 143 -12.31 -15.02 3.10
C ALA A 143 -12.12 -14.64 1.63
N GLU A 144 -12.25 -13.35 1.29
CA GLU A 144 -12.01 -12.80 -0.06
C GLU A 144 -10.55 -12.93 -0.52
N ARG A 145 -9.60 -13.08 0.41
CA ARG A 145 -8.17 -13.26 0.10
C ARG A 145 -7.82 -14.72 -0.21
N VAL A 146 -8.74 -15.66 0.02
CA VAL A 146 -8.45 -17.10 -0.05
C VAL A 146 -8.50 -17.61 -1.49
N VAL A 147 -7.31 -17.77 -2.06
CA VAL A 147 -7.08 -18.43 -3.37
C VAL A 147 -6.58 -19.86 -3.14
N ALA A 148 -6.71 -20.74 -4.14
CA ALA A 148 -6.29 -22.15 -4.03
C ALA A 148 -4.82 -22.36 -3.60
N THR A 149 -3.95 -21.39 -3.87
CA THR A 149 -2.52 -21.37 -3.52
C THR A 149 -2.20 -20.61 -2.23
N ALA A 150 -3.20 -19.96 -1.61
CA ALA A 150 -3.03 -19.22 -0.36
C ALA A 150 -2.77 -20.17 0.82
N LEU A 151 -2.14 -19.66 1.88
CA LEU A 151 -1.82 -20.45 3.06
C LEU A 151 -3.07 -20.84 3.83
N GLU A 152 -4.07 -19.98 3.85
CA GLU A 152 -5.37 -20.18 4.47
C GLU A 152 -6.08 -21.38 3.82
N ALA A 153 -6.09 -21.45 2.48
CA ALA A 153 -6.61 -22.61 1.76
C ALA A 153 -5.81 -23.88 2.06
N PHE A 154 -4.49 -23.76 2.29
CA PHE A 154 -3.65 -24.88 2.68
C PHE A 154 -3.96 -25.37 4.10
N ILE A 155 -4.15 -24.47 5.06
CA ILE A 155 -4.58 -24.78 6.45
C ILE A 155 -5.91 -25.53 6.42
N VAL A 156 -6.90 -24.98 5.71
CA VAL A 156 -8.24 -25.58 5.64
C VAL A 156 -8.17 -26.98 5.04
N ARG A 157 -7.34 -27.20 4.01
CA ARG A 157 -7.14 -28.51 3.40
C ARG A 157 -6.54 -29.52 4.39
N VAL A 158 -5.44 -29.17 5.06
CA VAL A 158 -4.80 -30.03 6.07
C VAL A 158 -5.77 -30.31 7.22
N TYR A 159 -6.49 -29.30 7.68
CA TYR A 159 -7.50 -29.44 8.72
C TYR A 159 -8.60 -30.43 8.30
N ARG A 160 -9.22 -30.27 7.12
CA ARG A 160 -10.30 -31.14 6.64
C ARG A 160 -9.84 -32.56 6.29
N GLN A 161 -8.57 -32.75 5.93
CA GLN A 161 -7.99 -34.07 5.67
C GLN A 161 -7.99 -34.93 6.95
N PHE A 162 -7.60 -34.34 8.08
CA PHE A 162 -7.46 -35.05 9.36
C PHE A 162 -8.69 -34.89 10.28
N ASN A 163 -9.46 -33.81 10.16
CA ASN A 163 -10.60 -33.50 11.01
C ASN A 163 -11.88 -33.24 10.20
N LYS A 164 -12.82 -34.18 10.31
CA LYS A 164 -14.14 -34.14 9.66
C LYS A 164 -15.27 -33.71 10.59
N ASN A 165 -15.02 -33.67 11.90
CA ASN A 165 -16.03 -33.42 12.92
C ASN A 165 -16.07 -31.95 13.35
N GLY A 166 -14.92 -31.28 13.35
CA GLY A 166 -14.83 -29.88 13.75
C GLY A 166 -15.48 -28.95 12.74
N PHE A 167 -16.00 -27.82 13.24
CA PHE A 167 -16.69 -26.84 12.42
C PHE A 167 -15.70 -25.96 11.64
N LEU A 168 -16.16 -25.34 10.55
CA LEU A 168 -15.42 -24.33 9.80
C LEU A 168 -16.37 -23.22 9.40
N LYS A 169 -16.03 -21.98 9.73
CA LYS A 169 -16.83 -20.81 9.39
C LYS A 169 -15.93 -19.75 8.79
N ALA A 170 -16.33 -19.19 7.66
CA ALA A 170 -15.55 -18.19 6.95
C ALA A 170 -16.35 -16.90 6.81
N PHE A 171 -15.69 -15.76 7.01
CA PHE A 171 -16.29 -14.44 7.05
C PHE A 171 -15.61 -13.51 6.06
N SER A 172 -16.40 -12.66 5.40
CA SER A 172 -15.92 -11.56 4.57
C SER A 172 -16.91 -10.41 4.61
N ASP A 173 -16.38 -9.18 4.61
CA ASP A 173 -17.12 -7.92 4.48
C ASP A 173 -17.00 -7.30 3.07
N SER A 174 -16.27 -7.97 2.18
CA SER A 174 -15.80 -7.47 0.89
C SER A 174 -16.33 -8.36 -0.25
N PRO A 175 -17.48 -8.03 -0.88
CA PRO A 175 -18.10 -8.88 -1.89
C PRO A 175 -17.42 -8.83 -3.27
N GLU A 176 -16.64 -7.79 -3.57
CA GLU A 176 -16.13 -7.52 -4.92
C GLU A 176 -15.20 -8.62 -5.46
N PRO A 177 -14.23 -9.16 -4.67
CA PRO A 177 -13.33 -10.21 -5.17
C PRO A 177 -14.08 -11.48 -5.60
N PHE A 178 -15.20 -11.80 -4.95
CA PHE A 178 -16.07 -12.94 -5.29
C PHE A 178 -16.88 -12.74 -6.58
N THR A 179 -16.64 -11.69 -7.35
CA THR A 179 -17.33 -11.46 -8.63
C THR A 179 -16.39 -11.50 -9.84
N THR A 180 -15.09 -11.60 -9.58
CA THR A 180 -14.06 -11.56 -10.63
C THR A 180 -13.61 -12.95 -11.03
N GLY A 181 -13.62 -13.25 -12.33
CA GLY A 181 -13.22 -14.54 -12.88
C GLY A 181 -14.39 -15.48 -13.18
N PHE A 182 -14.08 -16.75 -13.43
CA PHE A 182 -15.07 -17.76 -13.80
C PHE A 182 -15.61 -18.47 -12.55
N ALA A 183 -16.95 -18.50 -12.37
CA ALA A 183 -17.65 -19.10 -11.22
C ALA A 183 -16.96 -18.83 -9.86
N PRO A 184 -16.74 -17.55 -9.51
CA PRO A 184 -15.91 -17.16 -8.36
C PRO A 184 -16.47 -17.62 -7.01
N LEU A 185 -17.79 -17.57 -6.79
CA LEU A 185 -18.39 -18.01 -5.52
C LEU A 185 -18.25 -19.53 -5.36
N SER A 186 -18.50 -20.29 -6.42
CA SER A 186 -18.32 -21.76 -6.41
C SER A 186 -16.86 -22.15 -6.12
N ASN A 187 -15.91 -21.45 -6.76
CA ASN A 187 -14.48 -21.67 -6.52
C ASN A 187 -14.06 -21.30 -5.09
N GLY A 188 -14.58 -20.20 -4.54
CA GLY A 188 -14.35 -19.81 -3.15
C GLY A 188 -14.84 -20.86 -2.16
N LEU A 189 -16.09 -21.33 -2.33
CA LEU A 189 -16.66 -22.41 -1.51
C LEU A 189 -15.84 -23.70 -1.58
N ARG A 190 -15.36 -24.07 -2.78
CA ARG A 190 -14.50 -25.25 -2.96
C ARG A 190 -13.16 -25.09 -2.24
N ASN A 191 -12.51 -23.94 -2.35
CA ASN A 191 -11.22 -23.68 -1.69
C ASN A 191 -11.36 -23.68 -0.16
N LEU A 192 -12.51 -23.21 0.34
CA LEU A 192 -12.82 -23.17 1.77
C LEU A 192 -13.44 -24.47 2.29
N PHE A 193 -13.71 -25.48 1.46
CA PHE A 193 -14.41 -26.70 1.86
C PHE A 193 -15.78 -26.43 2.53
N LEU A 194 -16.46 -25.37 2.09
CA LEU A 194 -17.78 -24.97 2.56
C LEU A 194 -18.83 -25.28 1.48
N ARG A 195 -20.06 -25.58 1.91
CA ARG A 195 -21.14 -25.98 1.01
C ARG A 195 -22.16 -24.88 0.78
N LYS A 196 -22.35 -24.00 1.75
CA LYS A 196 -23.39 -23.00 1.78
C LYS A 196 -22.80 -21.59 1.90
N PRO A 197 -23.17 -20.66 1.01
CA PRO A 197 -22.92 -19.23 1.20
C PRO A 197 -24.14 -18.54 1.83
N SER A 198 -23.92 -17.76 2.88
CA SER A 198 -24.91 -16.85 3.48
C SER A 198 -24.58 -15.40 3.08
N LEU A 199 -25.52 -14.73 2.41
CA LEU A 199 -25.29 -13.41 1.79
C LEU A 199 -26.18 -12.38 2.48
N TRP A 200 -25.58 -11.35 3.07
CA TRP A 200 -26.28 -10.33 3.86
C TRP A 200 -25.97 -8.91 3.34
N PRO A 201 -26.52 -8.54 2.16
CA PRO A 201 -26.42 -7.16 1.67
C PRO A 201 -27.26 -6.18 2.51
N ARG A 202 -26.96 -4.88 2.44
CA ARG A 202 -27.75 -3.81 3.10
C ARG A 202 -29.23 -3.79 2.67
N PHE A 203 -29.53 -4.20 1.44
CA PHE A 203 -30.90 -4.29 0.91
C PHE A 203 -31.59 -5.64 1.21
N HIS A 204 -30.99 -6.51 2.03
CA HIS A 204 -31.65 -7.71 2.52
C HIS A 204 -32.86 -7.34 3.38
N VAL A 205 -33.99 -8.04 3.22
CA VAL A 205 -35.27 -7.67 3.84
C VAL A 205 -35.15 -7.51 5.36
N THR A 206 -34.55 -8.48 6.06
CA THR A 206 -34.42 -8.40 7.53
C THR A 206 -33.41 -7.34 8.00
N VAL A 207 -32.41 -7.01 7.18
CA VAL A 207 -31.44 -5.95 7.47
C VAL A 207 -32.12 -4.60 7.32
N ALA A 208 -32.81 -4.39 6.20
CA ALA A 208 -33.60 -3.20 5.94
C ALA A 208 -34.66 -3.00 7.03
N GLU A 209 -35.46 -4.01 7.39
CA GLU A 209 -36.45 -3.90 8.48
C GLU A 209 -35.83 -3.54 9.85
N SER A 210 -34.62 -4.04 10.14
CA SER A 210 -33.93 -3.76 11.40
C SER A 210 -33.34 -2.34 11.45
N LEU A 211 -32.92 -1.79 10.31
CA LEU A 211 -32.27 -0.48 10.22
C LEU A 211 -33.28 0.64 9.89
N GLU A 212 -34.28 0.36 9.07
CA GLU A 212 -35.35 1.28 8.63
C GLU A 212 -36.60 1.19 9.51
N GLY A 213 -36.49 0.55 10.68
CA GLY A 213 -37.58 0.37 11.65
C GLY A 213 -38.12 1.68 12.24
N ARG A 214 -38.51 1.67 13.53
CA ARG A 214 -39.38 2.70 14.14
C ARG A 214 -38.92 4.16 14.03
N TYR A 215 -37.64 4.42 13.76
CA TYR A 215 -37.08 5.75 13.61
C TYR A 215 -36.15 5.80 12.39
N LYS A 216 -36.54 6.47 11.31
CA LYS A 216 -35.64 6.78 10.18
C LYS A 216 -34.66 7.88 10.60
N ALA A 217 -33.40 7.80 10.18
CA ALA A 217 -32.40 8.81 10.53
C ALA A 217 -32.79 10.15 9.91
N GLU A 218 -32.73 11.22 10.71
CA GLU A 218 -32.74 12.58 10.18
C GLU A 218 -31.34 12.83 9.62
N VAL A 219 -31.17 12.43 8.36
CA VAL A 219 -29.96 12.70 7.58
C VAL A 219 -30.20 13.97 6.80
N ILE A 220 -29.35 14.96 7.01
CA ILE A 220 -29.38 16.23 6.30
C ILE A 220 -28.28 16.17 5.26
N GLU A 221 -28.67 15.96 4.01
CA GLU A 221 -27.77 15.95 2.87
C GLU A 221 -27.52 17.39 2.41
N LEU A 222 -26.25 17.80 2.44
CA LEU A 222 -25.79 19.13 2.07
C LEU A 222 -24.92 19.02 0.82
N GLU A 223 -25.51 19.39 -0.32
CA GLU A 223 -24.80 19.50 -1.59
C GLU A 223 -24.02 20.82 -1.63
N VAL A 224 -22.69 20.74 -1.62
CA VAL A 224 -21.81 21.89 -1.67
C VAL A 224 -21.35 22.12 -3.13
N PRO A 225 -21.61 23.29 -3.73
CA PRO A 225 -21.14 23.58 -5.09
C PRO A 225 -19.62 23.82 -5.11
N MET A 226 -18.94 23.29 -6.13
CA MET A 226 -17.54 23.63 -6.39
C MET A 226 -17.41 25.04 -6.98
N THR A 227 -16.30 25.72 -6.69
CA THR A 227 -15.97 27.00 -7.34
C THR A 227 -15.69 26.82 -8.83
N ASP A 228 -15.89 27.87 -9.63
CA ASP A 228 -15.67 27.81 -11.09
C ASP A 228 -14.23 27.34 -11.42
N LYS A 229 -13.23 27.86 -10.68
CA LYS A 229 -11.82 27.47 -10.86
C LYS A 229 -11.55 26.02 -10.47
N MET A 230 -12.22 25.49 -9.44
CA MET A 230 -12.13 24.06 -9.10
C MET A 230 -12.68 23.19 -10.23
N ARG A 231 -13.82 23.58 -10.83
CA ARG A 231 -14.40 22.86 -11.98
C ARG A 231 -13.46 22.88 -13.18
N ASP A 232 -12.84 24.01 -13.47
CA ASP A 232 -11.87 24.14 -14.57
C ASP A 232 -10.66 23.20 -14.36
N ILE A 233 -10.11 23.16 -13.13
CA ILE A 233 -9.02 22.22 -12.78
C ILE A 233 -9.49 20.78 -12.93
N GLN A 234 -10.66 20.42 -12.39
CA GLN A 234 -11.21 19.07 -12.49
C GLN A 234 -11.35 18.64 -13.97
N SER A 235 -11.92 19.49 -14.82
CA SER A 235 -12.08 19.21 -16.25
C SER A 235 -10.72 19.02 -16.95
N ALA A 236 -9.75 19.88 -16.65
CA ALA A 236 -8.41 19.80 -17.22
C ALA A 236 -7.68 18.50 -16.84
N VAL A 237 -7.78 18.07 -15.58
CA VAL A 237 -7.20 16.78 -15.16
C VAL A 237 -7.92 15.61 -15.81
N MET A 238 -9.26 15.65 -15.91
CA MET A 238 -10.04 14.60 -16.55
C MET A 238 -9.66 14.41 -18.03
N GLU A 239 -9.43 15.51 -18.76
CA GLU A 239 -8.92 15.46 -20.13
C GLU A 239 -7.51 14.84 -20.22
N CYS A 240 -6.63 15.15 -19.25
CA CYS A 240 -5.31 14.52 -19.14
C CYS A 240 -5.39 13.02 -18.87
N VAL A 241 -6.31 12.59 -18.00
CA VAL A 241 -6.56 11.17 -17.68
C VAL A 241 -7.10 10.45 -18.91
N GLU A 242 -8.10 11.01 -19.60
CA GLU A 242 -8.68 10.43 -20.80
C GLU A 242 -7.63 10.25 -21.90
N THR A 243 -6.84 11.28 -22.16
CA THR A 243 -5.76 11.22 -23.14
C THR A 243 -4.73 10.15 -22.78
N SER A 244 -4.32 10.09 -21.51
CA SER A 244 -3.37 9.10 -20.99
C SER A 244 -3.89 7.66 -21.09
N VAL A 245 -5.17 7.42 -20.75
CA VAL A 245 -5.82 6.12 -20.92
C VAL A 245 -5.92 5.75 -22.40
N SER A 246 -6.21 6.70 -23.29
CA SER A 246 -6.25 6.46 -24.73
C SER A 246 -4.88 6.07 -25.30
N GLU A 247 -3.79 6.69 -24.84
CA GLU A 247 -2.42 6.32 -25.20
C GLU A 247 -2.07 4.93 -24.66
N LEU A 248 -2.49 4.62 -23.42
CA LEU A 248 -2.27 3.33 -22.79
C LEU A 248 -2.96 2.19 -23.56
N LYS A 249 -4.21 2.41 -24.02
CA LYS A 249 -4.96 1.48 -24.89
C LYS A 249 -4.26 1.26 -26.22
N LYS A 250 -3.84 2.34 -26.89
CA LYS A 250 -3.13 2.26 -28.19
C LYS A 250 -1.81 1.50 -28.08
N ALA A 251 -1.08 1.68 -26.98
CA ALA A 251 0.20 1.02 -26.76
C ALA A 251 0.08 -0.49 -26.48
N ASN A 252 -1.07 -0.96 -26.00
CA ASN A 252 -1.27 -2.34 -25.54
C ASN A 252 -2.52 -2.98 -26.17
N SER A 253 -2.59 -3.01 -27.50
CA SER A 253 -3.75 -3.54 -28.24
C SER A 253 -4.05 -5.04 -28.06
N GLY A 254 -3.20 -5.77 -27.33
CA GLY A 254 -3.33 -7.22 -27.08
C GLY A 254 -3.96 -7.59 -25.75
N LEU A 255 -4.35 -6.63 -24.91
CA LEU A 255 -5.04 -6.86 -23.64
C LEU A 255 -6.55 -6.64 -23.78
N ASP A 256 -7.32 -7.31 -22.95
CA ASP A 256 -8.75 -7.02 -22.81
C ASP A 256 -8.91 -5.64 -22.14
N MET A 257 -9.39 -4.67 -22.92
CA MET A 257 -9.40 -3.24 -22.58
C MET A 257 -10.81 -2.72 -22.26
N GLU A 258 -11.81 -3.60 -22.17
CA GLU A 258 -13.20 -3.22 -21.90
C GLU A 258 -13.35 -2.49 -20.55
N ASP A 259 -12.54 -2.90 -19.56
CA ASP A 259 -12.56 -2.33 -18.22
C ASP A 259 -11.88 -0.95 -18.09
N TRP A 260 -11.14 -0.48 -19.11
CA TRP A 260 -10.42 0.80 -19.03
C TRP A 260 -11.29 1.97 -19.47
N THR A 261 -12.31 2.30 -18.70
CA THR A 261 -13.19 3.47 -18.95
C THR A 261 -12.79 4.68 -18.11
N LEU A 262 -13.30 5.86 -18.46
CA LEU A 262 -13.10 7.08 -17.65
C LEU A 262 -13.65 6.88 -16.23
N ASP A 263 -14.83 6.28 -16.09
CA ASP A 263 -15.44 5.93 -14.81
C ASP A 263 -14.55 4.98 -14.00
N SER A 264 -13.95 3.99 -14.67
CA SER A 264 -13.04 3.07 -14.00
C SER A 264 -11.78 3.78 -13.48
N ALA A 265 -11.31 4.81 -14.19
CA ALA A 265 -10.10 5.55 -13.87
C ALA A 265 -10.25 6.41 -12.62
N LEU A 266 -11.48 6.77 -12.23
CA LEU A 266 -11.76 7.53 -11.02
C LEU A 266 -11.68 6.68 -9.75
N HIS A 267 -11.79 5.36 -9.85
CA HIS A 267 -11.73 4.47 -8.69
C HIS A 267 -10.34 4.44 -8.06
N SER A 268 -10.27 4.39 -6.72
CA SER A 268 -9.04 4.24 -5.94
C SER A 268 -8.16 3.08 -6.41
N ASN A 269 -8.77 1.97 -6.85
CA ASN A 269 -8.09 0.71 -7.15
C ASN A 269 -7.71 0.54 -8.64
N PHE A 270 -7.88 1.57 -9.46
CA PHE A 270 -7.66 1.48 -10.91
C PHE A 270 -6.19 1.22 -11.29
N ASP A 271 -5.26 1.85 -10.59
CA ASP A 271 -3.82 1.64 -10.75
C ASP A 271 -3.41 0.24 -10.33
N VAL A 272 -3.99 -0.30 -9.25
CA VAL A 272 -3.79 -1.70 -8.86
C VAL A 272 -4.36 -2.64 -9.93
N ALA A 273 -5.52 -2.33 -10.50
CA ALA A 273 -6.12 -3.12 -11.57
C ALA A 273 -5.27 -3.10 -12.86
N ILE A 274 -4.81 -1.93 -13.30
CA ILE A 274 -3.89 -1.77 -14.44
C ILE A 274 -2.59 -2.52 -14.17
N ARG A 275 -1.97 -2.31 -12.99
CA ARG A 275 -0.72 -2.97 -12.63
C ARG A 275 -0.91 -4.48 -12.62
N ARG A 276 -2.02 -5.00 -12.06
CA ARG A 276 -2.33 -6.44 -12.06
C ARG A 276 -2.48 -7.01 -13.47
N GLN A 277 -3.12 -6.28 -14.38
CA GLN A 277 -3.27 -6.70 -15.79
C GLN A 277 -1.95 -6.59 -16.58
N LEU A 278 -1.11 -5.59 -16.28
CA LEU A 278 0.18 -5.38 -16.93
C LEU A 278 1.33 -6.18 -16.31
N ASP A 279 1.23 -6.64 -15.06
CA ASP A 279 2.26 -7.42 -14.34
C ASP A 279 2.76 -8.65 -15.15
N PRO A 280 1.87 -9.45 -15.80
CA PRO A 280 2.22 -10.47 -16.80
C PRO A 280 3.28 -10.10 -17.84
N ILE A 281 3.25 -8.86 -18.30
CA ILE A 281 4.05 -8.36 -19.42
C ILE A 281 4.90 -7.16 -19.02
N TRP A 282 4.97 -6.81 -17.73
CA TRP A 282 5.53 -5.53 -17.27
C TRP A 282 6.97 -5.30 -17.75
N HIS A 283 7.77 -6.37 -17.79
CA HIS A 283 9.14 -6.36 -18.30
C HIS A 283 9.23 -6.07 -19.81
N ARG A 284 8.21 -6.40 -20.62
CA ARG A 284 8.10 -6.09 -22.06
C ARG A 284 7.50 -4.72 -22.34
N VAL A 285 6.74 -4.19 -21.38
CA VAL A 285 6.08 -2.90 -21.49
C VAL A 285 7.14 -1.79 -21.64
N SER A 286 6.92 -0.92 -22.63
CA SER A 286 7.85 0.17 -22.93
C SER A 286 8.04 1.11 -21.73
N PHE A 287 9.20 1.75 -21.62
CA PHE A 287 9.45 2.77 -20.57
C PHE A 287 8.36 3.85 -20.57
N ARG A 288 7.94 4.32 -21.75
CA ARG A 288 6.85 5.29 -21.91
C ARG A 288 5.53 4.80 -21.31
N THR A 289 5.18 3.55 -21.54
CA THR A 289 3.95 2.97 -20.99
C THR A 289 4.02 2.84 -19.46
N ARG A 290 5.17 2.45 -18.90
CA ARG A 290 5.37 2.43 -17.44
C ARG A 290 5.27 3.84 -16.84
N GLN A 291 5.77 4.85 -17.55
CA GLN A 291 5.65 6.25 -17.17
C GLN A 291 4.19 6.71 -17.18
N ILE A 292 3.41 6.39 -18.22
CA ILE A 292 1.97 6.71 -18.27
C ILE A 292 1.21 6.09 -17.10
N VAL A 293 1.51 4.85 -16.71
CA VAL A 293 0.86 4.21 -15.55
C VAL A 293 1.19 4.95 -14.24
N ASN A 294 2.44 5.40 -14.07
CA ASN A 294 2.80 6.24 -12.92
C ASN A 294 2.13 7.62 -12.99
N ASP A 295 2.06 8.22 -14.18
CA ASP A 295 1.40 9.51 -14.41
C ASP A 295 -0.10 9.44 -14.09
N LEU A 296 -0.79 8.35 -14.44
CA LEU A 296 -2.19 8.12 -14.06
C LEU A 296 -2.39 8.08 -12.55
N THR A 297 -1.45 7.49 -11.80
CA THR A 297 -1.46 7.53 -10.33
C THR A 297 -1.37 8.98 -9.84
N VAL A 298 -0.50 9.79 -10.43
CA VAL A 298 -0.32 11.20 -10.05
C VAL A 298 -1.53 12.07 -10.41
N LEU A 299 -2.07 11.95 -11.63
CA LEU A 299 -3.26 12.70 -12.06
C LEU A 299 -4.48 12.41 -11.15
N ARG A 300 -4.65 11.16 -10.73
CA ARG A 300 -5.71 10.77 -9.78
C ARG A 300 -5.46 11.35 -8.38
N ALA A 301 -4.21 11.36 -7.93
CA ALA A 301 -3.86 12.02 -6.68
C ALA A 301 -4.12 13.54 -6.74
N ILE A 302 -3.92 14.18 -7.91
CA ILE A 302 -4.27 15.59 -8.12
C ILE A 302 -5.79 15.81 -7.98
N LEU A 303 -6.62 14.97 -8.62
CA LEU A 303 -8.09 15.05 -8.48
C LEU A 303 -8.55 14.95 -7.02
N HIS A 304 -7.95 14.05 -6.25
CA HIS A 304 -8.27 13.92 -4.83
C HIS A 304 -7.78 15.13 -4.03
N SER A 305 -6.55 15.57 -4.26
CA SER A 305 -5.98 16.74 -3.57
C SER A 305 -6.70 18.05 -3.86
N LEU A 306 -7.38 18.18 -5.02
CA LEU A 306 -8.18 19.36 -5.34
C LEU A 306 -9.32 19.60 -4.35
N LEU A 307 -9.92 18.50 -3.85
CA LEU A 307 -11.07 18.53 -2.95
C LEU A 307 -10.64 18.54 -1.48
N THR A 308 -9.51 17.93 -1.14
CA THR A 308 -9.05 17.83 0.25
C THR A 308 -8.07 18.94 0.65
N TYR A 309 -7.20 19.42 -0.23
CA TYR A 309 -6.21 20.45 0.13
C TYR A 309 -6.73 21.88 -0.04
N ASP A 310 -6.26 22.77 0.83
CA ASP A 310 -6.40 24.21 0.59
C ASP A 310 -5.67 24.66 -0.68
N ALA A 311 -6.07 25.81 -1.23
CA ALA A 311 -5.53 26.31 -2.49
C ALA A 311 -4.01 26.49 -2.48
N VAL A 312 -3.41 26.89 -1.35
CA VAL A 312 -1.96 27.10 -1.22
C VAL A 312 -1.22 25.77 -1.19
N SER A 313 -1.68 24.82 -0.37
CA SER A 313 -1.12 23.47 -0.27
C SER A 313 -1.25 22.70 -1.58
N LEU A 314 -2.36 22.88 -2.32
CA LEU A 314 -2.53 22.32 -3.66
C LEU A 314 -1.49 22.87 -4.63
N LEU A 315 -1.26 24.18 -4.64
CA LEU A 315 -0.24 24.80 -5.49
C LEU A 315 1.16 24.28 -5.16
N LYS A 316 1.50 24.19 -3.87
CA LYS A 316 2.75 23.58 -3.39
C LYS A 316 2.91 22.16 -3.90
N TYR A 317 1.86 21.34 -3.78
CA TYR A 317 1.86 19.97 -4.26
C TYR A 317 2.08 19.90 -5.78
N LEU A 318 1.38 20.73 -6.55
CA LEU A 318 1.55 20.81 -8.00
C LEU A 318 2.98 21.19 -8.43
N ASP A 319 3.61 22.16 -7.75
CA ASP A 319 5.01 22.52 -8.01
C ASP A 319 5.98 21.35 -7.70
N THR A 320 5.72 20.59 -6.62
CA THR A 320 6.52 19.39 -6.32
C THR A 320 6.35 18.29 -7.38
N VAL A 321 5.13 18.11 -7.90
CA VAL A 321 4.85 17.16 -8.98
C VAL A 321 5.59 17.55 -10.25
N VAL A 322 5.56 18.84 -10.63
CA VAL A 322 6.30 19.34 -11.80
C VAL A 322 7.79 19.07 -11.64
N ALA A 323 8.37 19.34 -10.46
CA ALA A 323 9.77 19.10 -10.23
C ALA A 323 10.14 17.61 -10.31
N ALA A 324 9.33 16.72 -9.72
CA ALA A 324 9.57 15.27 -9.72
C ALA A 324 9.41 14.63 -11.12
N HIS A 325 8.50 15.15 -11.95
CA HIS A 325 8.24 14.63 -13.29
C HIS A 325 9.00 15.38 -14.39
N SER A 326 9.70 16.46 -14.04
CA SER A 326 10.66 17.14 -14.91
C SER A 326 12.00 16.39 -14.92
N ALA A 327 12.59 16.22 -16.10
CA ALA A 327 13.89 15.55 -16.21
C ALA A 327 15.04 16.47 -15.73
N PRO A 328 16.12 15.91 -15.13
CA PRO A 328 17.32 16.67 -14.82
C PRO A 328 17.90 17.35 -16.08
N PRO A 329 18.48 18.55 -15.96
CA PRO A 329 19.07 19.26 -17.10
C PRO A 329 20.14 18.39 -17.78
N GLY A 330 19.95 18.10 -19.07
CA GLY A 330 20.83 17.23 -19.87
C GLY A 330 20.23 15.86 -20.29
N SER A 331 19.04 15.49 -19.80
CA SER A 331 18.35 14.26 -20.22
C SER A 331 17.61 14.42 -21.56
N THR A 332 17.49 13.32 -22.32
CA THR A 332 16.79 13.30 -23.61
C THR A 332 15.27 13.41 -23.45
N ARG A 333 14.58 13.95 -24.49
CA ARG A 333 13.11 14.12 -24.57
C ARG A 333 12.27 12.88 -24.25
N HIS A 334 12.86 11.69 -24.21
CA HIS A 334 12.15 10.43 -23.95
C HIS A 334 11.90 10.14 -22.45
N SER A 335 12.43 10.95 -21.53
CA SER A 335 12.22 10.79 -20.09
C SER A 335 11.12 11.66 -19.48
N PHE A 336 10.42 12.48 -20.28
CA PHE A 336 9.40 13.41 -19.78
C PHE A 336 8.02 12.77 -19.72
N SER A 337 7.23 13.15 -18.73
CA SER A 337 5.83 12.74 -18.61
C SER A 337 4.98 13.39 -19.71
N PRO A 338 4.34 12.63 -20.61
CA PRO A 338 3.65 13.17 -21.78
C PRO A 338 2.52 14.15 -21.45
N TRP A 339 1.81 13.94 -20.34
CA TRP A 339 0.65 14.76 -19.97
C TRP A 339 1.01 16.20 -19.65
N LEU A 340 2.24 16.48 -19.19
CA LEU A 340 2.71 17.85 -18.89
C LEU A 340 2.79 18.74 -20.14
N PHE A 341 2.76 18.16 -21.35
CA PHE A 341 2.78 18.91 -22.61
C PHE A 341 1.39 19.12 -23.22
N LEU A 342 0.34 18.66 -22.55
CA LEU A 342 -1.03 18.89 -22.99
C LEU A 342 -1.44 20.33 -22.65
N ASP A 343 -2.23 20.95 -23.52
CA ASP A 343 -2.79 22.28 -23.26
C ASP A 343 -3.64 22.29 -21.97
N ALA A 344 -4.32 21.19 -21.67
CA ALA A 344 -5.05 20.99 -20.42
C ALA A 344 -4.14 21.10 -19.17
N ALA A 345 -2.90 20.62 -19.24
CA ALA A 345 -1.96 20.76 -18.12
C ALA A 345 -1.59 22.24 -17.90
N HIS A 346 -1.42 23.02 -18.96
CA HIS A 346 -1.18 24.47 -18.83
C HIS A 346 -2.35 25.18 -18.14
N VAL A 347 -3.59 24.87 -18.53
CA VAL A 347 -4.80 25.41 -17.90
C VAL A 347 -4.83 25.06 -16.41
N LEU A 348 -4.50 23.82 -16.04
CA LEU A 348 -4.43 23.39 -14.64
C LEU A 348 -3.46 24.23 -13.80
N PHE A 349 -2.22 24.42 -14.24
CA PHE A 349 -1.23 25.17 -13.44
C PHE A 349 -1.56 26.66 -13.37
N GLU A 350 -2.05 27.25 -14.45
CA GLU A 350 -2.44 28.66 -14.50
C GLU A 350 -3.66 28.94 -13.61
N THR A 351 -4.69 28.10 -13.71
CA THR A 351 -5.90 28.21 -12.87
C THR A 351 -5.55 28.01 -11.40
N ALA A 352 -4.78 26.99 -11.04
CA ALA A 352 -4.33 26.73 -9.66
C ALA A 352 -3.55 27.92 -9.08
N LYS A 353 -2.63 28.51 -9.85
CA LYS A 353 -1.90 29.72 -9.45
C LYS A 353 -2.85 30.90 -9.19
N SER A 354 -3.83 31.08 -10.07
CA SER A 354 -4.83 32.16 -9.95
C SER A 354 -5.80 32.02 -8.77
N ARG A 355 -5.85 30.85 -8.10
CA ARG A 355 -6.60 30.63 -6.84
C ARG A 355 -5.86 31.24 -5.65
N VAL A 356 -4.54 31.31 -5.72
CA VAL A 356 -3.70 31.75 -4.60
C VAL A 356 -3.35 33.23 -4.72
N TYR A 357 -2.85 33.67 -5.87
CA TYR A 357 -2.48 35.07 -6.10
C TYR A 357 -2.61 35.43 -7.58
N ARG A 358 -2.77 36.73 -7.88
CA ARG A 358 -2.87 37.27 -9.24
C ARG A 358 -1.91 38.44 -9.43
N GLY A 359 -1.42 38.62 -10.65
CA GLY A 359 -0.69 39.84 -11.03
C GLY A 359 -1.63 41.03 -11.08
N LYS A 360 -1.34 42.07 -10.31
CA LYS A 360 -2.04 43.37 -10.34
C LYS A 360 -1.66 44.08 -11.65
N ILE A 361 -2.61 44.19 -12.58
CA ILE A 361 -2.42 44.93 -13.82
C ILE A 361 -2.55 46.42 -13.49
N THR A 362 -1.41 47.12 -13.44
CA THR A 362 -1.36 48.59 -13.29
C THR A 362 -0.64 49.18 -14.50
N GLY A 363 -1.36 49.43 -15.60
CA GLY A 363 -0.79 49.90 -16.86
C GLY A 363 -0.02 48.83 -17.64
N ALA A 364 0.85 49.26 -18.57
CA ALA A 364 1.53 48.40 -19.56
C ALA A 364 2.54 47.38 -18.99
N PHE A 365 2.74 47.33 -17.67
CA PHE A 365 3.60 46.35 -16.98
C PHE A 365 2.94 45.84 -15.70
N SER A 366 2.98 44.51 -15.48
CA SER A 366 2.53 43.86 -14.24
C SER A 366 3.52 44.13 -13.10
N ALA A 367 3.11 44.91 -12.09
CA ALA A 367 4.05 45.49 -11.12
C ALA A 367 3.93 44.97 -9.66
N ALA A 368 2.85 44.27 -9.28
CA ALA A 368 2.68 43.71 -7.93
C ALA A 368 1.80 42.45 -7.96
N LEU A 369 2.05 41.47 -7.08
CA LEU A 369 1.19 40.29 -6.92
C LEU A 369 0.20 40.55 -5.77
N GLN A 370 -1.07 40.23 -5.96
CA GLN A 370 -2.12 40.35 -4.93
C GLN A 370 -2.57 38.97 -4.46
N PRO A 371 -2.65 38.71 -3.14
CA PRO A 371 -3.22 37.47 -2.61
C PRO A 371 -4.73 37.42 -2.90
N VAL A 372 -5.19 36.31 -3.47
CA VAL A 372 -6.62 36.01 -3.69
C VAL A 372 -7.13 35.03 -2.64
N LEU A 373 -6.30 34.05 -2.27
CA LEU A 373 -6.53 33.08 -1.19
C LEU A 373 -7.94 32.49 -1.19
N GLU A 374 -8.30 31.82 -2.28
CA GLU A 374 -9.61 31.16 -2.39
C GLU A 374 -9.79 30.08 -1.29
N GLU A 375 -10.84 30.24 -0.49
CA GLU A 375 -11.24 29.30 0.56
C GLU A 375 -12.00 28.10 0.00
N GLN A 376 -12.00 26.97 0.73
CA GLN A 376 -12.80 25.82 0.33
C GLN A 376 -14.28 26.05 0.68
N PRO A 377 -15.22 25.82 -0.25
CA PRO A 377 -16.65 26.03 0.01
C PRO A 377 -17.21 25.22 1.19
N LYS A 378 -16.64 24.03 1.48
CA LYS A 378 -17.05 23.18 2.61
C LYS A 378 -16.81 23.83 3.97
N TRP A 379 -15.84 24.74 4.11
CA TRP A 379 -15.56 25.40 5.39
C TRP A 379 -16.67 26.34 5.82
N GLN A 380 -17.23 27.09 4.87
CA GLN A 380 -18.37 27.96 5.12
C GLN A 380 -19.58 27.14 5.58
N VAL A 381 -19.92 26.09 4.85
CA VAL A 381 -21.05 25.20 5.19
C VAL A 381 -20.82 24.51 6.55
N LEU A 382 -19.58 24.12 6.87
CA LEU A 382 -19.25 23.55 8.17
C LEU A 382 -19.49 24.55 9.31
N ALA A 383 -19.12 25.82 9.13
CA ALA A 383 -19.36 26.87 10.11
C ALA A 383 -20.87 27.13 10.30
N GLU A 384 -21.64 27.14 9.21
CA GLU A 384 -23.10 27.26 9.25
C GLU A 384 -23.75 26.10 10.02
N ILE A 385 -23.30 24.85 9.81
CA ILE A 385 -23.77 23.67 10.55
C ILE A 385 -23.45 23.80 12.04
N LEU A 386 -22.24 24.22 12.40
CA LEU A 386 -21.84 24.37 13.80
C LEU A 386 -22.66 25.45 14.51
N GLN A 387 -22.93 26.57 13.83
CA GLN A 387 -23.81 27.63 14.34
C GLN A 387 -25.25 27.13 14.52
N GLU A 388 -25.77 26.33 13.57
CA GLU A 388 -27.09 25.71 13.69
C GLU A 388 -27.14 24.74 14.89
N ILE A 389 -26.09 23.94 15.09
CA ILE A 389 -25.99 23.00 16.21
C ILE A 389 -25.94 23.76 17.54
N GLU A 390 -25.14 24.82 17.64
CA GLU A 390 -25.07 25.66 18.84
C GLU A 390 -26.43 26.28 19.17
N GLN A 391 -27.13 26.79 18.16
CA GLN A 391 -28.47 27.34 18.33
C GLN A 391 -29.49 26.28 18.76
N ASP A 392 -29.45 25.07 18.19
CA ASP A 392 -30.30 23.95 18.60
C ASP A 392 -29.97 23.48 20.03
N ALA A 393 -28.68 23.43 20.40
CA ALA A 393 -28.24 23.06 21.73
C ALA A 393 -28.73 24.08 22.78
N TYR A 394 -28.68 25.37 22.45
CA TYR A 394 -29.17 26.45 23.32
C TYR A 394 -30.70 26.45 23.46
N LEU A 395 -31.44 26.26 22.37
CA LEU A 395 -32.91 26.28 22.37
C LEU A 395 -33.52 24.99 22.94
N ASN A 396 -32.88 23.84 22.71
CA ASN A 396 -33.31 22.52 23.15
C ASN A 396 -32.28 21.88 24.11
N PRO A 397 -32.07 22.43 25.33
CA PRO A 397 -31.23 21.82 26.34
C PRO A 397 -31.94 20.59 26.88
N THR A 398 -31.49 19.40 26.47
CA THR A 398 -32.08 18.14 26.92
C THR A 398 -31.79 17.87 28.39
N GLN A 399 -32.77 17.33 29.12
CA GLN A 399 -32.52 16.74 30.43
C GLN A 399 -31.71 15.45 30.23
N ARG A 400 -30.45 15.44 30.70
CA ARG A 400 -29.50 14.30 30.76
C ARG A 400 -30.07 12.97 30.24
N GLY A 401 -30.03 12.79 28.91
CA GLY A 401 -30.19 11.48 28.28
C GLY A 401 -28.89 10.68 28.37
N ASP A 402 -28.85 9.49 27.77
CA ASP A 402 -27.64 8.66 27.68
C ASP A 402 -26.64 9.13 26.60
N SER A 403 -26.98 10.20 25.85
CA SER A 403 -26.11 10.81 24.82
C SER A 403 -25.44 12.08 25.35
N ASN A 404 -24.19 12.28 24.97
CA ASN A 404 -23.46 13.52 25.25
C ASN A 404 -23.79 14.56 24.15
N SER A 405 -23.72 15.85 24.46
CA SER A 405 -23.84 16.90 23.43
C SER A 405 -22.57 17.08 22.57
N THR A 406 -21.64 16.12 22.60
CA THR A 406 -20.44 16.11 21.73
C THR A 406 -20.84 16.19 20.25
N VAL A 407 -20.09 16.99 19.50
CA VAL A 407 -20.14 17.03 18.03
C VAL A 407 -18.98 16.19 17.49
N LEU A 408 -19.28 15.15 16.71
CA LEU A 408 -18.28 14.30 16.09
C LEU A 408 -18.16 14.62 14.59
N ILE A 409 -17.03 15.19 14.18
CA ILE A 409 -16.68 15.47 12.79
C ILE A 409 -15.81 14.35 12.26
N MET A 410 -16.29 13.66 11.22
CA MET A 410 -15.59 12.55 10.58
C MET A 410 -14.99 12.98 9.24
N CYS A 411 -13.71 12.66 9.03
CA CYS A 411 -12.94 13.09 7.86
C CYS A 411 -12.25 11.92 7.14
N GLY A 412 -11.85 12.11 5.88
CA GLY A 412 -11.14 11.09 5.10
C GLY A 412 -9.73 10.79 5.59
N ASP A 413 -8.97 11.81 5.98
CA ASP A 413 -7.54 11.70 6.27
C ASP A 413 -7.15 12.46 7.54
N GLN A 414 -6.10 12.01 8.24
CA GLN A 414 -5.56 12.73 9.39
C GLN A 414 -5.09 14.16 9.06
N ARG A 415 -4.74 14.43 7.79
CA ARG A 415 -4.37 15.78 7.34
C ARG A 415 -5.57 16.72 7.30
N THR A 416 -6.71 16.26 6.79
CA THR A 416 -7.93 17.08 6.76
C THR A 416 -8.40 17.35 8.19
N CYS A 417 -8.25 16.40 9.12
CA CYS A 417 -8.48 16.64 10.54
C CYS A 417 -7.64 17.80 11.11
N ARG A 418 -6.32 17.83 10.82
CA ARG A 418 -5.43 18.93 11.25
C ARG A 418 -5.81 20.26 10.62
N GLN A 419 -6.16 20.24 9.33
CA GLN A 419 -6.58 21.44 8.62
C GLN A 419 -7.89 22.01 9.16
N LEU A 420 -8.87 21.16 9.46
CA LEU A 420 -10.13 21.59 10.08
C LEU A 420 -9.92 22.08 11.51
N ARG A 421 -9.04 21.44 12.28
CA ARG A 421 -8.64 21.93 13.60
C ARG A 421 -8.08 23.35 13.53
N ASP A 422 -7.12 23.58 12.63
CA ASP A 422 -6.55 24.90 12.39
C ASP A 422 -7.63 25.91 11.98
N PHE A 423 -8.53 25.53 11.07
CA PHE A 423 -9.62 26.40 10.62
C PHE A 423 -10.57 26.77 11.76
N LEU A 424 -11.09 25.79 12.50
CA LEU A 424 -12.03 26.03 13.59
C LEU A 424 -11.41 26.88 14.72
N SER A 425 -10.11 26.73 14.97
CA SER A 425 -9.41 27.57 15.96
C SER A 425 -9.29 29.04 15.55
N LEU A 426 -9.31 29.33 14.23
CA LEU A 426 -9.06 30.66 13.67
C LEU A 426 -10.30 31.32 13.05
N MET A 427 -11.40 30.59 12.87
CA MET A 427 -12.53 31.02 12.02
C MET A 427 -13.22 32.33 12.44
N HIS A 428 -13.17 32.68 13.74
CA HIS A 428 -13.73 33.91 14.29
C HIS A 428 -12.72 35.07 14.35
N THR A 429 -11.47 34.84 13.96
CA THR A 429 -10.39 35.82 14.09
C THR A 429 -10.20 36.55 12.76
N ARG A 430 -10.22 37.88 12.76
CA ARG A 430 -9.94 38.70 11.56
C ARG A 430 -8.64 39.50 11.71
N PRO A 431 -7.91 39.73 10.60
CA PRO A 431 -6.79 40.65 10.63
C PRO A 431 -7.35 42.07 10.81
N VAL A 432 -7.08 42.70 11.97
CA VAL A 432 -7.36 44.13 12.15
C VAL A 432 -6.52 44.89 11.15
N ALA A 433 -7.16 45.53 10.16
CA ALA A 433 -6.48 46.51 9.33
C ALA A 433 -6.34 47.79 10.14
N GLU A 434 -5.12 48.28 10.35
CA GLU A 434 -4.81 49.58 10.99
C GLU A 434 -5.21 50.78 10.12
N THR A 435 -6.40 50.76 9.54
CA THR A 435 -6.99 51.92 8.88
C THR A 435 -8.45 52.00 9.30
N ASP A 436 -8.68 52.65 10.44
CA ASP A 436 -9.63 53.75 10.60
C ASP A 436 -9.65 54.13 12.09
N GLU A 437 -8.66 54.92 12.53
CA GLU A 437 -8.70 55.62 13.84
C GLU A 437 -9.61 56.87 13.81
N ASP A 438 -10.30 57.15 12.70
CA ASP A 438 -11.14 58.34 12.58
C ASP A 438 -12.54 57.98 12.04
N GLU A 439 -13.43 57.48 12.91
CA GLU A 439 -14.85 57.87 12.92
C GLU A 439 -15.54 57.35 14.20
N GLU A 440 -15.68 58.25 15.18
CA GLU A 440 -16.59 58.07 16.32
C GLU A 440 -18.03 57.97 15.82
N GLY A 441 -18.50 56.74 15.64
CA GLY A 441 -19.89 56.40 15.35
C GLY A 441 -20.16 54.96 15.79
N PHE A 442 -20.53 54.79 17.06
CA PHE A 442 -21.04 53.52 17.60
C PHE A 442 -22.39 53.21 16.93
N ASP A 443 -22.35 52.51 15.79
CA ASP A 443 -23.50 51.81 15.22
C ASP A 443 -23.56 50.39 15.81
N GLU A 444 -24.44 50.18 16.79
CA GLU A 444 -24.76 48.86 17.38
C GLU A 444 -25.37 47.87 16.37
N ASP A 445 -25.79 48.33 15.17
CA ASP A 445 -26.51 47.52 14.18
C ASP A 445 -25.60 46.74 13.20
N LYS A 446 -24.26 46.94 13.21
CA LYS A 446 -23.29 46.21 12.37
C LYS A 446 -22.69 44.95 13.03
N LEU A 447 -23.23 44.52 14.16
CA LEU A 447 -22.88 43.23 14.80
C LEU A 447 -23.61 42.02 14.17
N SER A 448 -24.38 42.22 13.10
CA SER A 448 -25.30 41.22 12.54
C SER A 448 -24.81 40.46 11.31
N GLU A 449 -23.58 40.70 10.81
CA GLU A 449 -22.96 39.92 9.73
C GLU A 449 -21.52 39.50 10.09
N GLU A 450 -21.37 38.76 11.18
CA GLU A 450 -20.13 38.06 11.56
C GLU A 450 -19.85 36.89 10.59
N SER A 451 -19.41 37.17 9.37
CA SER A 451 -18.99 36.11 8.45
C SER A 451 -17.67 35.46 8.92
N THR A 452 -17.71 34.14 9.13
CA THR A 452 -16.54 33.31 9.43
C THR A 452 -15.57 33.33 8.24
N SER A 453 -14.26 33.36 8.49
CA SER A 453 -13.24 33.39 7.42
C SER A 453 -11.99 32.60 7.78
N ALA A 454 -11.42 31.93 6.76
CA ALA A 454 -10.15 31.21 6.84
C ALA A 454 -8.94 32.07 6.43
N GLU A 455 -9.11 33.38 6.26
CA GLU A 455 -8.10 34.26 5.64
C GLU A 455 -6.76 34.23 6.37
N ILE A 456 -6.75 34.28 7.71
CA ILE A 456 -5.52 34.27 8.53
C ILE A 456 -4.72 32.98 8.29
N MET A 457 -5.40 31.84 8.37
CA MET A 457 -4.81 30.53 8.12
C MET A 457 -4.17 30.46 6.73
N MET A 458 -4.86 31.00 5.72
CA MET A 458 -4.41 31.00 4.33
C MET A 458 -3.25 31.96 4.08
N ARG A 459 -3.21 33.12 4.74
CA ARG A 459 -2.08 34.07 4.71
C ARG A 459 -0.82 33.44 5.32
N ARG A 460 -0.95 32.80 6.48
CA ARG A 460 0.14 32.04 7.13
C ARG A 460 0.71 30.98 6.18
N LYS A 461 -0.15 30.14 5.59
CA LYS A 461 0.26 29.11 4.63
C LYS A 461 0.92 29.67 3.38
N LEU A 462 0.44 30.81 2.85
CA LEU A 462 1.04 31.46 1.70
C LEU A 462 2.46 31.94 1.99
N ARG A 463 2.69 32.54 3.17
CA ARG A 463 4.02 32.95 3.64
C ARG A 463 4.98 31.75 3.68
N GLU A 464 4.55 30.65 4.28
CA GLU A 464 5.34 29.40 4.34
C GLU A 464 5.63 28.83 2.94
N TYR A 465 4.65 28.86 2.04
CA TYR A 465 4.84 28.40 0.66
C TYR A 465 5.85 29.25 -0.11
N LEU A 466 5.80 30.58 0.01
CA LEU A 466 6.74 31.47 -0.67
C LEU A 466 8.18 31.28 -0.16
N ASN A 467 8.35 31.16 1.16
CA ASN A 467 9.65 30.82 1.76
C ASN A 467 10.14 29.45 1.29
N TRP A 468 9.26 28.45 1.29
CA TRP A 468 9.57 27.12 0.75
C TRP A 468 9.98 27.17 -0.73
N LYS A 469 9.28 27.95 -1.56
CA LYS A 469 9.55 28.06 -3.00
C LYS A 469 10.91 28.70 -3.28
N GLN A 470 11.28 29.74 -2.52
CA GLN A 470 12.62 30.34 -2.60
C GLN A 470 13.71 29.33 -2.25
N ASN A 471 13.54 28.60 -1.14
CA ASN A 471 14.47 27.57 -0.71
C ASN A 471 14.53 26.40 -1.71
N PHE A 472 13.40 26.01 -2.27
CA PHE A 472 13.30 24.94 -3.27
C PHE A 472 14.02 25.27 -4.57
N SER A 473 13.91 26.52 -5.04
CA SER A 473 14.68 26.98 -6.21
C SER A 473 16.18 26.93 -5.95
N ARG A 474 16.64 27.44 -4.79
CA ARG A 474 18.06 27.39 -4.38
C ARG A 474 18.59 25.96 -4.33
N VAL A 475 17.85 25.05 -3.71
CA VAL A 475 18.21 23.62 -3.62
C VAL A 475 18.30 22.97 -5.01
N LYS A 476 17.35 23.27 -5.90
CA LYS A 476 17.36 22.74 -7.28
C LYS A 476 18.58 23.24 -8.04
N ASP A 477 18.91 24.52 -7.93
CA ASP A 477 20.08 25.10 -8.56
C ASP A 477 21.37 24.45 -7.99
N ASN A 478 21.46 24.25 -6.68
CA ASN A 478 22.64 23.64 -6.04
C ASN A 478 22.85 22.16 -6.35
N LEU A 479 21.78 21.40 -6.60
CA LEU A 479 21.86 19.98 -6.95
C LEU A 479 22.14 19.74 -8.43
N TYR A 480 21.62 20.59 -9.32
CA TYR A 480 21.57 20.32 -10.76
C TYR A 480 22.30 21.34 -11.64
N ALA A 481 22.81 22.45 -11.08
CA ALA A 481 23.63 23.37 -11.87
C ALA A 481 24.95 22.68 -12.29
N PRO A 482 25.36 22.82 -13.57
CA PRO A 482 26.66 22.35 -14.01
C PRO A 482 27.74 23.13 -13.28
N LYS A 483 28.55 22.44 -12.46
CA LYS A 483 29.73 23.06 -11.83
C LYS A 483 30.61 23.65 -12.94
N PRO A 484 30.93 24.95 -12.92
CA PRO A 484 31.87 25.50 -13.87
C PRO A 484 33.22 24.79 -13.65
N ASN A 485 33.77 24.23 -14.73
CA ASN A 485 35.13 23.66 -14.70
C ASN A 485 36.10 24.77 -14.28
N SER A 486 36.59 24.68 -13.04
CA SER A 486 37.63 25.56 -12.50
C SER A 486 39.00 25.18 -13.09
N ASN A 487 39.20 25.45 -14.38
CA ASN A 487 40.51 25.30 -15.03
C ASN A 487 40.70 26.25 -16.24
N GLU A 488 40.18 27.48 -16.18
CA GLU A 488 40.64 28.55 -17.06
C GLU A 488 40.96 29.81 -16.26
N ALA A 489 42.24 30.16 -16.21
CA ALA A 489 42.77 31.36 -15.58
C ALA A 489 42.31 32.63 -16.33
N PRO A 490 42.10 33.77 -15.64
CA PRO A 490 41.57 34.96 -16.27
C PRO A 490 42.70 35.67 -17.03
N ASN A 491 42.69 35.60 -18.36
CA ASN A 491 43.59 36.39 -19.17
C ASN A 491 42.96 37.78 -19.43
N ARG A 492 43.57 38.81 -18.84
CA ARG A 492 43.24 40.23 -19.08
C ARG A 492 43.53 40.59 -20.55
N GLY A 493 42.57 41.19 -21.26
CA GLY A 493 42.86 41.84 -22.55
C GLY A 493 41.67 42.36 -23.33
N GLN A 494 41.42 43.67 -23.19
CA GLN A 494 40.90 44.62 -24.18
C GLN A 494 39.47 44.47 -24.77
N SER A 495 38.72 45.54 -24.53
CA SER A 495 37.52 45.98 -25.22
C SER A 495 37.72 46.21 -26.72
N SER A 496 36.90 45.55 -27.55
CA SER A 496 36.44 46.13 -28.82
C SER A 496 35.16 45.46 -29.31
N SER A 497 34.17 46.30 -29.58
CA SER A 497 32.92 46.04 -30.30
C SER A 497 33.11 45.29 -31.63
N SER A 498 32.28 44.29 -31.93
CA SER A 498 32.02 43.90 -33.32
C SER A 498 30.65 43.22 -33.55
N ALA A 499 29.83 44.00 -34.24
CA ALA A 499 28.75 43.68 -35.17
C ALA A 499 28.48 42.22 -35.63
N SER A 500 27.19 41.94 -35.71
CA SER A 500 26.44 41.01 -36.58
C SER A 500 27.21 40.39 -37.78
N GLY A 501 27.34 39.07 -37.77
CA GLY A 501 27.77 38.25 -38.90
C GLY A 501 26.58 37.65 -39.66
N ARG A 502 26.34 38.13 -40.88
CA ARG A 502 25.42 37.57 -41.88
C ARG A 502 25.89 36.21 -42.40
N ALA A 503 24.93 35.33 -42.71
CA ALA A 503 25.16 34.04 -43.38
C ALA A 503 25.51 34.20 -44.88
N PRO A 504 26.30 33.29 -45.48
CA PRO A 504 26.79 33.42 -46.85
C PRO A 504 25.74 33.07 -47.92
N PRO A 505 25.70 33.78 -49.06
CA PRO A 505 24.71 33.57 -50.10
C PRO A 505 25.27 32.67 -51.21
N ASN A 506 24.71 31.47 -51.42
CA ASN A 506 24.55 30.87 -52.75
C ASN A 506 23.90 29.49 -52.70
N LYS A 507 22.61 29.41 -53.07
CA LYS A 507 22.12 28.39 -54.02
C LYS A 507 20.76 28.81 -54.58
N ARG A 508 20.68 28.78 -55.90
CA ARG A 508 19.58 29.28 -56.74
C ARG A 508 18.29 28.51 -56.45
N ARG A 509 17.25 29.30 -56.15
CA ARG A 509 15.83 28.95 -56.05
C ARG A 509 15.30 28.52 -57.43
N ARG A 510 14.76 27.30 -57.53
CA ARG A 510 13.82 26.93 -58.61
C ARG A 510 12.41 27.03 -58.03
N VAL A 511 11.65 28.02 -58.48
CA VAL A 511 10.24 28.24 -58.09
C VAL A 511 9.35 27.42 -59.01
N ARG A 512 8.45 26.62 -58.43
CA ARG A 512 7.19 26.22 -59.06
C ARG A 512 6.11 26.06 -57.99
N GLY A 513 5.00 26.75 -58.21
CA GLY A 513 3.66 26.38 -57.74
C GLY A 513 3.29 26.86 -56.35
N GLY A 514 2.45 27.91 -56.30
CA GLY A 514 1.78 28.35 -55.08
C GLY A 514 0.64 27.42 -54.66
N GLY A 515 0.42 27.39 -53.35
CA GLY A 515 -0.81 26.93 -52.72
C GLY A 515 -0.98 27.76 -51.45
N SER A 516 -2.02 28.58 -51.42
CA SER A 516 -2.43 29.35 -50.25
C SER A 516 -2.94 28.38 -49.17
N SER A 517 -2.22 28.28 -48.05
CA SER A 517 -2.78 27.76 -46.81
C SER A 517 -2.53 28.76 -45.68
N SER A 518 -3.59 28.95 -44.92
CA SER A 518 -3.77 29.80 -43.75
C SER A 518 -2.56 29.84 -42.80
N LEU A 519 -2.29 31.05 -42.29
CA LEU A 519 -1.42 31.30 -41.14
C LEU A 519 -2.04 30.66 -39.89
N VAL A 520 -1.72 29.39 -39.65
CA VAL A 520 -1.76 28.81 -38.31
C VAL A 520 -0.32 28.83 -37.81
N SER A 521 -0.05 29.70 -36.85
CA SER A 521 1.24 29.76 -36.15
C SER A 521 1.42 28.46 -35.37
N SER A 522 2.09 27.48 -35.96
CA SER A 522 2.57 26.30 -35.24
C SER A 522 3.61 26.76 -34.21
N ARG A 523 3.22 26.79 -32.94
CA ARG A 523 4.14 26.97 -31.80
C ARG A 523 5.25 25.93 -31.87
N ALA A 524 6.50 26.34 -31.64
CA ALA A 524 7.65 25.45 -31.54
C ALA A 524 7.55 24.57 -30.27
N PRO A 525 7.99 23.29 -30.30
CA PRO A 525 7.76 22.31 -29.24
C PRO A 525 8.75 22.44 -28.05
N ASN A 526 9.12 23.67 -27.68
CA ASN A 526 10.08 23.96 -26.60
C ASN A 526 9.47 24.65 -25.38
N THR A 527 8.16 24.90 -25.34
CA THR A 527 7.47 25.31 -24.12
C THR A 527 7.14 24.09 -23.26
N THR A 528 8.13 23.61 -22.50
CA THR A 528 7.82 22.91 -21.25
C THR A 528 7.01 23.85 -20.35
N VAL A 529 6.11 23.30 -19.51
CA VAL A 529 5.60 23.95 -18.28
C VAL A 529 6.77 24.12 -17.30
N GLN A 530 7.85 24.79 -17.72
CA GLN A 530 8.79 25.34 -16.77
C GLN A 530 8.02 26.43 -16.08
N GLY A 531 7.85 26.29 -14.76
CA GLY A 531 7.30 27.34 -13.92
C GLY A 531 7.94 28.65 -14.36
N GLN A 532 7.11 29.59 -14.81
CA GLN A 532 7.61 30.94 -15.01
C GLN A 532 8.06 31.41 -13.63
N ASP A 533 9.37 31.34 -13.38
CA ASP A 533 9.95 31.83 -12.15
C ASP A 533 9.57 33.29 -12.03
N GLU A 534 8.80 33.60 -10.99
CA GLU A 534 8.33 34.95 -10.76
C GLU A 534 9.51 35.83 -10.42
N ALA A 535 9.49 37.09 -10.88
CA ALA A 535 10.57 38.00 -10.58
C ALA A 535 10.71 38.11 -9.04
N PRO A 536 11.90 37.94 -8.46
CA PRO A 536 12.10 37.93 -7.01
C PRO A 536 11.60 39.21 -6.33
N ILE A 537 11.58 40.33 -7.07
CA ILE A 537 11.07 41.64 -6.64
C ILE A 537 9.54 41.63 -6.41
N GLN A 538 8.79 40.82 -7.16
CA GLN A 538 7.34 40.70 -7.00
C GLN A 538 7.00 39.85 -5.77
N VAL A 539 7.80 38.82 -5.50
CA VAL A 539 7.63 37.93 -4.35
C VAL A 539 8.02 38.63 -3.04
N SER A 540 9.08 39.44 -3.04
CA SER A 540 9.50 40.18 -1.84
C SER A 540 8.43 41.18 -1.38
N LYS A 541 7.82 41.93 -2.31
CA LYS A 541 6.73 42.86 -1.97
C LYS A 541 5.50 42.16 -1.39
N LEU A 542 5.16 40.98 -1.92
CA LEU A 542 4.05 40.19 -1.39
C LEU A 542 4.37 39.64 0.01
N LEU A 543 5.62 39.25 0.28
CA LEU A 543 6.06 38.86 1.62
C LEU A 543 5.98 40.02 2.63
N ASP A 544 6.29 41.24 2.20
CA ASP A 544 6.13 42.45 3.03
C ASP A 544 4.65 42.71 3.36
N ASP A 545 3.74 42.52 2.40
CA ASP A 545 2.28 42.65 2.61
C ASP A 545 1.69 41.53 3.51
N LEU A 546 2.42 40.42 3.70
CA LEU A 546 2.00 39.25 4.47
C LEU A 546 2.67 39.15 5.83
N GLN A 547 3.13 40.22 6.48
CA GLN A 547 3.74 40.11 7.81
C GLN A 547 2.80 39.51 8.88
N PRO A 548 3.33 38.84 9.92
CA PRO A 548 2.51 38.27 11.00
C PRO A 548 1.66 39.36 11.68
N CYS A 549 0.37 39.13 11.82
CA CYS A 549 -0.47 39.99 12.66
C CYS A 549 -0.19 39.70 14.15
N ALA A 550 -0.37 40.68 15.04
CA ALA A 550 -0.16 40.52 16.49
C ALA A 550 -0.95 39.33 17.09
N VAL A 551 -2.11 38.99 16.51
CA VAL A 551 -2.92 37.83 16.91
C VAL A 551 -2.30 36.50 16.47
N GLU A 552 -1.58 36.44 15.35
CA GLU A 552 -0.83 35.25 14.92
C GLU A 552 0.36 34.96 15.83
N GLU A 553 0.97 36.00 16.41
CA GLU A 553 2.09 35.87 17.34
C GLU A 553 1.62 35.40 18.72
N ALA A 554 0.48 35.90 19.22
CA ALA A 554 -0.12 35.44 20.47
C ALA A 554 -0.58 33.97 20.41
N LEU A 555 -1.19 33.54 19.30
CA LEU A 555 -1.66 32.15 19.13
C LEU A 555 -0.52 31.13 18.97
N LYS A 556 0.69 31.57 18.63
CA LYS A 556 1.88 30.69 18.62
C LYS A 556 2.31 30.27 20.03
N GLU A 557 1.98 31.05 21.05
CA GLU A 557 2.28 30.71 22.45
C GLU A 557 1.27 29.72 23.03
N ASP A 558 -0.01 29.80 22.64
CA ASP A 558 -1.08 28.88 23.11
C ASP A 558 -1.18 27.59 22.29
N ASN A 559 -0.88 27.62 20.98
CA ASN A 559 -0.68 26.42 20.18
C ASN A 559 0.71 25.82 20.44
N VAL A 560 1.04 25.54 21.70
CA VAL A 560 1.96 24.44 21.97
C VAL A 560 1.27 23.23 21.38
N ILE A 561 1.69 22.89 20.17
CA ILE A 561 1.35 21.65 19.51
C ILE A 561 1.66 20.58 20.56
N ASP A 562 0.63 19.99 21.15
CA ASP A 562 0.77 18.67 21.72
C ASP A 562 1.11 17.79 20.52
N ASN A 563 2.41 17.73 20.22
CA ASN A 563 2.95 16.66 19.42
C ASN A 563 2.47 15.44 20.19
N LEU A 564 1.69 14.59 19.53
CA LEU A 564 1.21 13.29 20.04
C LEU A 564 2.35 12.34 20.50
N GLU A 565 3.55 12.87 20.74
CA GLU A 565 4.77 12.31 21.26
C GLU A 565 4.77 12.26 22.80
N ASP A 566 4.05 13.13 23.53
CA ASP A 566 4.05 13.19 25.02
C ASP A 566 2.68 12.86 25.68
N MET A 567 1.96 11.84 25.20
CA MET A 567 0.67 11.38 25.76
C MET A 567 0.74 10.78 27.19
N GLU A 568 1.93 10.64 27.78
CA GLU A 568 2.11 10.00 29.10
C GLU A 568 2.08 11.00 30.27
N ASP A 569 2.30 12.30 30.02
CA ASP A 569 2.56 13.28 31.10
C ASP A 569 1.45 14.32 31.32
N PHE A 570 0.52 14.53 30.37
CA PHE A 570 -0.57 15.51 30.52
C PHE A 570 -1.95 14.90 30.26
N TYR A 571 -2.74 14.71 31.32
CA TYR A 571 -4.14 14.28 31.22
C TYR A 571 -5.07 15.42 31.62
N GLU A 572 -5.84 15.93 30.66
CA GLU A 572 -6.93 16.87 30.91
C GLU A 572 -8.28 16.18 30.68
N LEU A 573 -9.21 16.34 31.63
CA LEU A 573 -10.55 15.78 31.52
C LEU A 573 -11.48 16.83 30.89
N TYR A 574 -11.86 16.62 29.64
CA TYR A 574 -12.81 17.49 28.95
C TYR A 574 -14.26 17.16 29.33
N ASP A 575 -15.11 18.18 29.45
CA ASP A 575 -16.56 17.96 29.52
C ASP A 575 -17.06 17.55 28.14
N MET A 576 -17.64 16.35 28.05
CA MET A 576 -18.19 15.81 26.80
C MET A 576 -19.39 16.64 26.30
N ASN A 577 -19.97 17.52 27.11
CA ASN A 577 -21.10 18.32 26.65
C ASN A 577 -20.70 19.49 25.74
N ASP A 578 -19.47 19.98 25.85
CA ASP A 578 -18.99 21.17 25.13
C ASP A 578 -17.79 20.83 24.22
N LEU A 579 -17.74 19.59 23.71
CA LEU A 579 -16.59 19.09 22.97
C LEU A 579 -16.90 18.86 21.48
N VAL A 580 -16.06 19.44 20.62
CA VAL A 580 -15.99 19.14 19.19
C VAL A 580 -14.83 18.17 18.95
N MET A 581 -15.15 16.93 18.58
CA MET A 581 -14.17 15.91 18.25
C MET A 581 -14.00 15.81 16.73
N ILE A 582 -12.76 15.81 16.24
CA ILE A 582 -12.44 15.60 14.81
C ILE A 582 -11.64 14.32 14.67
N HIS A 583 -12.16 13.34 13.94
CA HIS A 583 -11.56 12.01 13.80
C HIS A 583 -11.53 11.56 12.33
N PRO A 584 -10.43 10.93 11.85
CA PRO A 584 -10.42 10.32 10.53
C PRO A 584 -11.24 9.01 10.51
N TYR A 585 -11.75 8.58 9.36
CA TYR A 585 -12.35 7.23 9.26
C TYR A 585 -11.28 6.16 9.51
N ASP A 586 -11.49 5.29 10.51
CA ASP A 586 -10.56 4.19 10.88
C ASP A 586 -11.23 2.81 10.78
N GLY A 587 -12.18 2.66 9.87
CA GLY A 587 -12.79 1.37 9.61
C GLY A 587 -13.52 0.84 10.85
N ASP A 588 -13.35 -0.43 11.19
CA ASP A 588 -14.19 -1.05 12.25
C ASP A 588 -13.96 -0.44 13.63
N MET A 589 -12.86 0.29 13.84
CA MET A 589 -12.59 1.03 15.08
C MET A 589 -13.56 2.19 15.31
N ASP A 590 -14.17 2.73 14.25
CA ASP A 590 -15.14 3.83 14.34
C ASP A 590 -16.33 3.47 15.28
N GLU A 591 -16.65 2.17 15.39
CA GLU A 591 -17.72 1.70 16.28
C GLU A 591 -17.40 1.94 17.76
N ARG A 592 -16.13 1.86 18.19
CA ARG A 592 -15.74 2.22 19.58
C ARG A 592 -15.99 3.68 19.86
N ILE A 593 -15.58 4.54 18.95
CA ILE A 593 -15.69 5.98 19.12
C ILE A 593 -17.16 6.38 19.27
N LEU A 594 -18.06 5.75 18.50
CA LEU A 594 -19.49 5.97 18.65
C LEU A 594 -20.02 5.54 20.03
N GLU A 595 -19.54 4.41 20.58
CA GLU A 595 -19.96 3.91 21.90
C GLU A 595 -19.34 4.69 23.09
N GLU A 596 -18.11 5.19 22.92
CA GLU A 596 -17.37 5.97 23.91
C GLU A 596 -17.81 7.43 23.95
N ALA A 597 -17.79 8.13 22.80
CA ALA A 597 -18.13 9.55 22.71
C ALA A 597 -19.64 9.80 22.83
N ARG A 598 -20.46 8.84 22.39
CA ARG A 598 -21.93 8.90 22.38
C ARG A 598 -22.49 10.20 21.80
N PRO A 599 -22.13 10.54 20.54
CA PRO A 599 -22.43 11.84 19.98
C PRO A 599 -23.90 12.06 19.67
N ARG A 600 -24.40 13.25 19.99
CA ARG A 600 -25.71 13.76 19.54
C ARG A 600 -25.66 14.24 18.09
N TYR A 601 -24.57 14.88 17.69
CA TYR A 601 -24.40 15.41 16.33
C TYR A 601 -23.20 14.74 15.67
N ILE A 602 -23.41 14.22 14.45
CA ILE A 602 -22.35 13.63 13.63
C ILE A 602 -22.29 14.40 12.32
N ILE A 603 -21.13 14.93 11.98
CA ILE A 603 -20.88 15.64 10.72
C ILE A 603 -19.92 14.78 9.87
N MET A 604 -20.43 14.23 8.78
CA MET A 604 -19.62 13.52 7.78
C MET A 604 -19.11 14.54 6.77
N TYR A 605 -17.84 14.94 6.92
CA TYR A 605 -17.22 15.95 6.05
C TYR A 605 -16.94 15.42 4.63
N GLU A 606 -16.66 14.13 4.53
CA GLU A 606 -16.50 13.37 3.30
C GLU A 606 -17.40 12.12 3.32
N PRO A 607 -17.93 11.68 2.16
CA PRO A 607 -18.86 10.57 2.12
C PRO A 607 -18.16 9.22 2.26
N ASP A 608 -18.58 8.42 3.24
CA ASP A 608 -18.18 7.01 3.37
C ASP A 608 -19.40 6.09 3.58
N ALA A 609 -19.57 5.12 2.68
CA ALA A 609 -20.71 4.20 2.71
C ALA A 609 -20.66 3.23 3.89
N ALA A 610 -19.46 2.84 4.35
CA ALA A 610 -19.32 1.93 5.47
C ALA A 610 -19.69 2.61 6.79
N PHE A 611 -19.19 3.83 7.01
CA PHE A 611 -19.50 4.61 8.21
C PHE A 611 -20.98 5.01 8.29
N ILE A 612 -21.63 5.38 7.18
CA ILE A 612 -23.09 5.63 7.16
C ILE A 612 -23.85 4.43 7.74
N ARG A 613 -23.50 3.21 7.31
CA ARG A 613 -24.14 1.98 7.81
C ARG A 613 -23.82 1.72 9.27
N ARG A 614 -22.61 2.04 9.74
CA ARG A 614 -22.26 1.93 11.17
C ARG A 614 -23.09 2.88 12.01
N VAL A 615 -23.33 4.11 11.56
CA VAL A 615 -24.21 5.07 12.24
C VAL A 615 -25.65 4.57 12.28
N GLU A 616 -26.15 3.97 11.18
CA GLU A 616 -27.47 3.30 11.18
C GLU A 616 -27.53 2.17 12.22
N VAL A 617 -26.52 1.30 12.27
CA VAL A 617 -26.42 0.19 13.24
C VAL A 617 -26.37 0.73 14.68
N TYR A 618 -25.53 1.73 14.94
CA TYR A 618 -25.38 2.38 16.25
C TYR A 618 -26.71 2.96 16.73
N ARG A 619 -27.41 3.70 15.86
CA ARG A 619 -28.71 4.28 16.20
C ARG A 619 -29.79 3.23 16.43
N SER A 620 -29.90 2.22 15.56
CA SER A 620 -30.88 1.15 15.73
C SER A 620 -30.58 0.27 16.95
N SER A 621 -29.32 0.20 17.39
CA SER A 621 -28.94 -0.49 18.63
C SER A 621 -29.32 0.30 19.89
N HIS A 622 -29.44 1.63 19.80
CA HIS A 622 -29.72 2.54 20.90
C HIS A 622 -30.97 3.40 20.65
N ASN A 623 -32.14 2.84 20.96
CA ASN A 623 -33.43 3.53 20.73
C ASN A 623 -33.63 4.81 21.54
N ASP A 624 -32.89 5.00 22.65
CA ASP A 624 -33.03 6.13 23.56
C ASP A 624 -32.13 7.33 23.17
N ARG A 625 -31.31 7.19 22.12
CA ARG A 625 -30.35 8.22 21.67
C ARG A 625 -30.92 8.99 20.47
N ASN A 626 -30.95 10.31 20.57
CA ASN A 626 -31.32 11.17 19.44
C ASN A 626 -30.05 11.65 18.73
N VAL A 627 -29.74 11.05 17.58
CA VAL A 627 -28.54 11.36 16.78
C VAL A 627 -28.98 12.06 15.50
N ARG A 628 -28.45 13.25 15.25
CA ARG A 628 -28.64 14.02 14.01
C ARG A 628 -27.37 13.93 13.17
N VAL A 629 -27.53 13.59 11.89
CA VAL A 629 -26.41 13.33 10.98
C VAL A 629 -26.42 14.36 9.85
N TYR A 630 -25.32 15.09 9.70
CA TYR A 630 -25.06 15.98 8.58
C TYR A 630 -24.12 15.30 7.60
N PHE A 631 -24.51 15.27 6.33
CA PHE A 631 -23.78 14.61 5.25
C PHE A 631 -23.40 15.63 4.19
N MET A 632 -22.10 15.93 4.07
CA MET A 632 -21.58 16.92 3.12
C MET A 632 -20.90 16.23 1.95
N TYR A 633 -21.16 16.71 0.73
CA TYR A 633 -20.43 16.26 -0.47
C TYR A 633 -20.38 17.38 -1.51
N TYR A 634 -19.35 17.37 -2.37
CA TYR A 634 -19.30 18.27 -3.51
C TYR A 634 -20.21 17.79 -4.66
N GLY A 635 -21.22 18.56 -5.02
CA GLY A 635 -22.11 18.26 -6.15
C GLY A 635 -21.41 18.33 -7.51
N GLY A 636 -21.66 17.37 -8.40
CA GLY A 636 -21.06 17.30 -9.74
C GLY A 636 -19.55 17.07 -9.72
N SER A 637 -19.01 16.55 -8.62
CA SER A 637 -17.58 16.36 -8.42
C SER A 637 -17.14 14.90 -8.58
N VAL A 638 -15.82 14.70 -8.61
CA VAL A 638 -15.22 13.35 -8.57
C VAL A 638 -15.51 12.63 -7.24
N GLU A 639 -15.69 13.35 -6.13
CA GLU A 639 -16.05 12.76 -4.82
C GLU A 639 -17.42 12.09 -4.86
N GLU A 640 -18.45 12.80 -5.36
CA GLU A 640 -19.80 12.25 -5.53
C GLU A 640 -19.81 11.03 -6.44
N GLN A 641 -19.14 11.14 -7.61
CA GLN A 641 -19.05 10.03 -8.55
C GLN A 641 -18.34 8.81 -7.95
N ARG A 642 -17.27 9.02 -7.16
CA ARG A 642 -16.56 7.95 -6.46
C ARG A 642 -17.46 7.26 -5.42
N TYR A 643 -18.21 8.03 -4.65
CA TYR A 643 -19.17 7.49 -3.68
C TYR A 643 -20.26 6.65 -4.37
N LEU A 644 -20.96 7.24 -5.35
CA LEU A 644 -22.04 6.57 -6.09
C LEU A 644 -21.55 5.31 -6.80
N SER A 645 -20.37 5.35 -7.41
CA SER A 645 -19.82 4.21 -8.12
C SER A 645 -19.39 3.08 -7.18
N THR A 646 -18.92 3.38 -5.97
CA THR A 646 -18.63 2.39 -4.93
C THR A 646 -19.91 1.67 -4.49
N VAL A 647 -20.97 2.43 -4.20
CA VAL A 647 -22.28 1.88 -3.83
C VAL A 647 -22.88 1.03 -4.95
N ARG A 648 -22.80 1.50 -6.21
CA ARG A 648 -23.26 0.73 -7.38
C ARG A 648 -22.48 -0.57 -7.54
N ARG A 649 -21.15 -0.52 -7.43
CA ARG A 649 -20.29 -1.70 -7.57
C ARG A 649 -20.59 -2.76 -6.51
N GLU A 650 -20.79 -2.34 -5.26
CA GLU A 650 -21.16 -3.26 -4.19
C GLU A 650 -22.54 -3.88 -4.43
N LYS A 651 -23.53 -3.08 -4.84
CA LYS A 651 -24.86 -3.56 -5.22
C LYS A 651 -24.79 -4.57 -6.36
N ASP A 652 -24.04 -4.26 -7.41
CA ASP A 652 -23.85 -5.15 -8.55
C ASP A 652 -23.13 -6.43 -8.13
N ALA A 653 -22.17 -6.33 -7.20
CA ALA A 653 -21.46 -7.48 -6.67
C ALA A 653 -22.39 -8.43 -5.93
N PHE A 654 -23.18 -7.94 -4.99
CA PHE A 654 -24.18 -8.76 -4.30
C PHE A 654 -25.25 -9.30 -5.25
N THR A 655 -25.67 -8.53 -6.24
CA THR A 655 -26.65 -9.00 -7.24
C THR A 655 -26.08 -10.18 -8.05
N LYS A 656 -24.82 -10.10 -8.47
CA LYS A 656 -24.12 -11.21 -9.14
C LYS A 656 -23.99 -12.43 -8.24
N LEU A 657 -23.62 -12.24 -6.96
CA LEU A 657 -23.51 -13.32 -5.98
C LEU A 657 -24.84 -14.01 -5.71
N ILE A 658 -25.93 -13.26 -5.58
CA ILE A 658 -27.29 -13.79 -5.41
C ILE A 658 -27.70 -14.58 -6.65
N THR A 659 -27.39 -14.07 -7.84
CA THR A 659 -27.68 -14.75 -9.12
C THR A 659 -26.89 -16.05 -9.23
N GLU A 660 -25.60 -16.04 -8.91
CA GLU A 660 -24.75 -17.25 -8.89
C GLU A 660 -25.25 -18.24 -7.83
N LYS A 661 -25.61 -17.77 -6.62
CA LYS A 661 -26.23 -18.59 -5.57
C LYS A 661 -27.54 -19.24 -6.03
N GLY A 662 -28.37 -18.52 -6.79
CA GLY A 662 -29.60 -19.07 -7.37
C GLY A 662 -29.35 -20.09 -8.48
N GLY A 663 -28.27 -19.91 -9.25
CA GLY A 663 -27.82 -20.82 -10.30
C GLY A 663 -27.00 -22.02 -9.79
N LEU A 664 -26.50 -21.97 -8.54
CA LEU A 664 -25.89 -23.09 -7.83
C LEU A 664 -26.97 -24.15 -7.53
N ALA A 665 -27.35 -24.92 -8.55
CA ALA A 665 -28.17 -26.11 -8.36
C ALA A 665 -27.46 -27.01 -7.34
N VAL A 666 -28.19 -27.37 -6.28
CA VAL A 666 -27.81 -28.32 -5.22
C VAL A 666 -27.52 -29.69 -5.85
N THR A 667 -26.38 -29.81 -6.51
CA THR A 667 -25.76 -31.05 -6.99
C THR A 667 -24.50 -31.33 -6.17
N LEU A 668 -24.48 -30.82 -4.93
CA LEU A 668 -23.55 -31.21 -3.86
C LEU A 668 -24.16 -32.28 -2.94
N THR A 669 -25.28 -32.91 -3.32
CA THR A 669 -25.91 -33.96 -2.52
C THR A 669 -25.80 -35.33 -3.18
N HIS A 670 -25.06 -36.18 -2.47
CA HIS A 670 -24.94 -37.63 -2.55
C HIS A 670 -23.91 -38.16 -3.55
N ASP A 671 -22.69 -38.39 -3.06
CA ASP A 671 -22.24 -39.77 -2.96
C ASP A 671 -21.32 -40.00 -1.75
N LYS A 672 -21.77 -40.88 -0.86
CA LYS A 672 -20.98 -41.46 0.23
C LYS A 672 -19.98 -42.52 -0.29
N ILE A 673 -19.69 -42.56 -1.59
CA ILE A 673 -18.87 -43.59 -2.22
C ILE A 673 -18.06 -42.93 -3.34
N LEU A 674 -16.76 -42.70 -3.09
CA LEU A 674 -15.65 -42.48 -4.06
C LEU A 674 -15.78 -41.16 -4.88
N GLU A 675 -15.02 -40.09 -4.66
CA GLU A 675 -13.55 -39.95 -4.69
C GLU A 675 -13.19 -38.57 -4.09
N ASP A 676 -12.02 -38.46 -3.45
CA ASP A 676 -11.52 -37.22 -2.83
C ASP A 676 -11.44 -36.08 -3.89
N PRO A 677 -11.77 -34.81 -3.58
CA PRO A 677 -11.45 -33.68 -4.46
C PRO A 677 -9.99 -33.67 -4.94
N GLU A 678 -9.09 -34.25 -4.13
CA GLU A 678 -7.70 -34.52 -4.50
C GLU A 678 -7.59 -35.54 -5.65
N GLU A 679 -8.39 -36.60 -5.69
CA GLU A 679 -8.42 -37.60 -6.77
C GLU A 679 -8.98 -37.06 -8.10
N GLN A 680 -9.96 -36.15 -8.06
CA GLN A 680 -10.44 -35.47 -9.27
C GLN A 680 -9.42 -34.48 -9.85
N PHE A 681 -8.67 -33.78 -8.98
CA PHE A 681 -7.51 -32.99 -9.40
C PHE A 681 -6.41 -33.89 -9.98
N LEU A 682 -6.10 -35.01 -9.33
CA LEU A 682 -5.11 -36.01 -9.78
C LEU A 682 -5.49 -36.66 -11.12
N ARG A 683 -6.78 -36.86 -11.43
CA ARG A 683 -7.22 -37.42 -12.71
C ARG A 683 -7.00 -36.49 -13.89
N THR A 684 -7.15 -35.17 -13.72
CA THR A 684 -6.85 -34.23 -14.82
C THR A 684 -5.38 -34.24 -15.27
N VAL A 685 -4.47 -34.77 -14.44
CA VAL A 685 -3.02 -34.81 -14.70
C VAL A 685 -2.52 -36.22 -15.07
N ASN A 686 -3.26 -37.29 -14.74
CA ASN A 686 -2.87 -38.69 -15.00
C ASN A 686 -3.55 -39.36 -16.22
N THR A 687 -4.14 -38.60 -17.16
CA THR A 687 -4.81 -39.20 -18.34
C THR A 687 -3.87 -39.70 -19.44
N ARG A 688 -2.54 -39.71 -19.27
CA ARG A 688 -1.60 -40.04 -20.37
C ARG A 688 -0.55 -41.13 -20.10
N ILE A 689 -0.79 -42.04 -19.17
CA ILE A 689 0.00 -43.28 -19.09
C ILE A 689 -0.82 -44.43 -19.67
N ALA A 690 -0.67 -44.62 -20.98
CA ALA A 690 -1.09 -45.83 -21.68
C ALA A 690 -0.27 -47.03 -21.18
N GLY A 691 -0.95 -48.06 -20.69
CA GLY A 691 -0.33 -49.38 -20.41
C GLY A 691 -0.61 -49.87 -19.00
N GLY A 692 -1.62 -50.73 -18.87
CA GLY A 692 -2.04 -51.39 -17.63
C GLY A 692 -0.93 -52.22 -16.97
N GLY A 693 -0.14 -51.59 -16.10
CA GLY A 693 0.72 -52.24 -15.13
C GLY A 693 0.42 -51.69 -13.73
N ARG A 694 -0.13 -52.53 -12.85
CA ARG A 694 -0.18 -52.27 -11.41
C ARG A 694 1.25 -52.19 -10.88
N LEU A 695 1.79 -50.99 -10.67
CA LEU A 695 3.07 -50.79 -9.98
C LEU A 695 2.82 -50.47 -8.51
N ALA A 696 3.15 -51.47 -7.68
CA ALA A 696 3.65 -51.41 -6.31
C ALA A 696 3.03 -50.38 -5.32
N ALA A 697 2.00 -50.83 -4.60
CA ALA A 697 1.47 -50.21 -3.38
C ALA A 697 2.39 -50.38 -2.14
N THR A 698 3.71 -50.22 -2.29
CA THR A 698 4.71 -50.40 -1.19
C THR A 698 5.69 -49.24 -1.02
N ALA A 699 5.66 -48.20 -1.86
CA ALA A 699 6.49 -47.02 -1.65
C ALA A 699 5.78 -46.04 -0.69
N ALA A 700 6.42 -45.71 0.43
CA ALA A 700 6.00 -44.58 1.26
C ALA A 700 5.88 -43.30 0.41
N PRO A 701 4.95 -42.39 0.73
CA PRO A 701 4.78 -41.17 -0.05
C PRO A 701 6.09 -40.34 -0.04
N PRO A 702 6.46 -39.72 -1.18
CA PRO A 702 7.71 -38.99 -1.31
C PRO A 702 7.77 -37.81 -0.33
N THR A 703 8.87 -37.66 0.42
CA THR A 703 9.02 -36.66 1.49
C THR A 703 9.93 -35.51 1.07
N VAL A 704 9.50 -34.26 1.18
CA VAL A 704 10.33 -33.07 0.91
C VAL A 704 10.53 -32.28 2.19
N VAL A 705 11.79 -32.02 2.53
CA VAL A 705 12.12 -31.11 3.63
C VAL A 705 12.14 -29.69 3.07
N VAL A 706 11.37 -28.80 3.68
CA VAL A 706 11.15 -27.42 3.22
C VAL A 706 11.56 -26.44 4.30
N ASP A 707 12.30 -25.40 3.92
CA ASP A 707 12.63 -24.31 4.82
C ASP A 707 11.36 -23.56 5.29
N VAL A 708 11.27 -23.27 6.60
CA VAL A 708 10.11 -22.57 7.19
C VAL A 708 9.87 -21.18 6.58
N ARG A 709 10.88 -20.51 6.01
CA ARG A 709 10.74 -19.22 5.30
C ARG A 709 10.06 -19.37 3.96
N GLU A 710 10.13 -20.55 3.36
CA GLU A 710 9.61 -20.83 2.04
C GLU A 710 8.10 -21.10 2.02
N PHE A 711 7.48 -21.29 3.20
CA PHE A 711 6.01 -21.27 3.36
C PHE A 711 5.37 -19.91 3.05
N ARG A 712 6.14 -18.90 2.62
CA ARG A 712 5.57 -17.69 2.00
C ARG A 712 5.20 -17.90 0.52
N SER A 713 5.71 -18.95 -0.11
CA SER A 713 5.42 -19.25 -1.51
C SER A 713 4.25 -20.22 -1.67
N ALA A 714 3.69 -20.28 -2.88
CA ALA A 714 2.61 -21.20 -3.22
C ALA A 714 3.08 -22.67 -3.33
N LEU A 715 4.38 -22.91 -3.47
CA LEU A 715 4.93 -24.22 -3.84
C LEU A 715 4.69 -25.30 -2.76
N PRO A 716 4.88 -25.06 -1.44
CA PRO A 716 4.59 -26.07 -0.42
C PRO A 716 3.14 -26.58 -0.44
N SER A 717 2.18 -25.69 -0.68
CA SER A 717 0.76 -26.05 -0.83
C SER A 717 0.53 -26.98 -2.04
N LEU A 718 1.24 -26.72 -3.15
CA LEU A 718 1.16 -27.55 -4.35
C LEU A 718 1.88 -28.90 -4.22
N LEU A 719 3.00 -28.95 -3.49
CA LEU A 719 3.71 -30.21 -3.19
C LEU A 719 2.82 -31.13 -2.35
N HIS A 720 2.17 -30.59 -1.32
CA HIS A 720 1.20 -31.34 -0.53
C HIS A 720 0.02 -31.81 -1.39
N GLY A 721 -0.51 -30.93 -2.26
CA GLY A 721 -1.57 -31.29 -3.22
C GLY A 721 -1.18 -32.37 -4.24
N ARG A 722 0.12 -32.69 -4.39
CA ARG A 722 0.65 -33.79 -5.19
C ARG A 722 0.99 -35.04 -4.37
N SER A 723 0.44 -35.14 -3.17
CA SER A 723 0.64 -36.26 -2.23
C SER A 723 2.10 -36.44 -1.79
N MET A 724 2.89 -35.36 -1.80
CA MET A 724 4.22 -35.35 -1.21
C MET A 724 4.11 -34.94 0.26
N VAL A 725 4.83 -35.63 1.14
CA VAL A 725 4.89 -35.27 2.56
C VAL A 725 5.81 -34.07 2.70
N VAL A 726 5.24 -32.93 3.09
CA VAL A 726 5.98 -31.68 3.30
C VAL A 726 6.40 -31.59 4.77
N VAL A 727 7.71 -31.59 5.03
CA VAL A 727 8.26 -31.49 6.38
C VAL A 727 8.88 -30.10 6.58
N PRO A 728 8.27 -29.21 7.39
CA PRO A 728 8.84 -27.91 7.68
C PRO A 728 10.07 -28.05 8.61
N CYS A 729 11.20 -27.48 8.22
CA CYS A 729 12.44 -27.43 9.01
C CYS A 729 13.11 -26.06 8.85
N GLN A 730 13.87 -25.60 9.84
CA GLN A 730 14.70 -24.42 9.66
C GLN A 730 16.04 -24.85 9.06
N LEU A 731 16.25 -24.56 7.78
CA LEU A 731 17.44 -24.94 7.05
C LEU A 731 18.44 -23.79 7.01
N THR A 732 19.73 -24.10 7.19
CA THR A 732 20.80 -23.11 7.04
C THR A 732 21.27 -23.04 5.58
N VAL A 733 21.14 -24.13 4.82
CA VAL A 733 21.63 -24.29 3.45
C VAL A 733 20.51 -24.75 2.51
N GLY A 734 20.14 -23.88 1.56
CA GLY A 734 19.10 -24.09 0.56
C GLY A 734 17.66 -24.03 1.10
N ASP A 735 16.70 -24.06 0.18
CA ASP A 735 15.28 -23.89 0.50
C ASP A 735 14.52 -25.22 0.56
N TYR A 736 14.91 -26.17 -0.29
CA TYR A 736 14.32 -27.52 -0.34
C TYR A 736 15.40 -28.59 -0.36
N VAL A 737 15.20 -29.65 0.41
CA VAL A 737 16.02 -30.87 0.33
C VAL A 737 15.15 -32.00 -0.21
N LEU A 738 15.44 -32.43 -1.44
CA LEU A 738 14.65 -33.45 -2.13
C LEU A 738 15.12 -34.87 -1.81
N THR A 739 16.44 -35.03 -1.64
CA THR A 739 17.12 -36.30 -1.33
C THR A 739 18.35 -35.98 -0.48
N PRO A 740 19.03 -36.96 0.16
CA PRO A 740 20.26 -36.71 0.92
C PRO A 740 21.36 -36.00 0.10
N ASP A 741 21.37 -36.18 -1.22
CA ASP A 741 22.39 -35.62 -2.11
C ASP A 741 21.94 -34.33 -2.83
N ILE A 742 20.64 -34.05 -2.89
CA ILE A 742 20.05 -33.00 -3.73
C ILE A 742 19.42 -31.91 -2.84
N CYS A 743 20.00 -30.71 -2.95
CA CYS A 743 19.52 -29.49 -2.33
C CYS A 743 19.13 -28.50 -3.44
N VAL A 744 18.03 -27.76 -3.23
CA VAL A 744 17.48 -26.79 -4.18
C VAL A 744 17.39 -25.43 -3.52
N GLU A 745 17.92 -24.41 -4.19
CA GLU A 745 17.63 -23.00 -3.94
C GLU A 745 16.60 -22.54 -4.98
N ARG A 746 15.43 -22.06 -4.53
CA ARG A 746 14.36 -21.56 -5.39
C ARG A 746 14.50 -20.05 -5.56
N LYS A 747 14.46 -19.58 -6.80
CA LYS A 747 14.51 -18.16 -7.15
C LYS A 747 13.35 -17.78 -8.05
N SER A 748 12.55 -16.80 -7.63
CA SER A 748 11.70 -16.08 -8.57
C SER A 748 12.59 -15.27 -9.52
N VAL A 749 12.09 -14.92 -10.71
CA VAL A 749 12.84 -14.10 -11.67
C VAL A 749 13.30 -12.76 -11.06
N ARG A 750 12.43 -12.11 -10.28
CA ARG A 750 12.77 -10.83 -9.63
C ARG A 750 13.88 -11.00 -8.60
N ASP A 751 13.79 -12.04 -7.79
CA ASP A 751 14.78 -12.35 -6.77
C ASP A 751 16.10 -12.81 -7.38
N LEU A 752 16.06 -13.47 -8.54
CA LEU A 752 17.26 -13.84 -9.31
C LEU A 752 18.03 -12.59 -9.74
N ILE A 753 17.34 -11.61 -10.34
CA ILE A 753 18.00 -10.37 -10.78
C ILE A 753 18.56 -9.59 -9.59
N SER A 754 17.80 -9.48 -8.50
CA SER A 754 18.23 -8.79 -7.28
C SER A 754 19.45 -9.48 -6.64
N SER A 755 19.39 -10.81 -6.50
CA SER A 755 20.43 -11.62 -5.86
C SER A 755 21.72 -11.75 -6.68
N LEU A 756 21.61 -11.69 -8.01
CA LEU A 756 22.78 -11.61 -8.90
C LEU A 756 23.46 -10.24 -8.79
N LYS A 757 22.69 -9.16 -8.67
CA LYS A 757 23.23 -7.79 -8.54
C LYS A 757 23.93 -7.54 -7.20
N ASN A 758 23.38 -8.05 -6.11
CA ASN A 758 23.95 -7.87 -4.77
C ASN A 758 24.95 -8.97 -4.36
N GLY A 759 25.20 -9.96 -5.23
CA GLY A 759 26.14 -11.06 -4.98
C GLY A 759 25.63 -12.15 -4.01
N ARG A 760 24.43 -12.02 -3.44
CA ARG A 760 23.88 -12.99 -2.47
C ARG A 760 23.82 -14.41 -3.04
N LEU A 761 23.43 -14.56 -4.31
CA LEU A 761 23.30 -15.87 -4.94
C LEU A 761 24.64 -16.61 -5.06
N TYR A 762 25.74 -15.88 -5.19
CA TYR A 762 27.09 -16.46 -5.27
C TYR A 762 27.44 -17.19 -3.96
N ASN A 763 27.25 -16.51 -2.81
CA ASN A 763 27.52 -17.08 -1.49
C ASN A 763 26.59 -18.27 -1.17
N GLN A 764 25.33 -18.18 -1.60
CA GLN A 764 24.37 -19.29 -1.47
C GLN A 764 24.82 -20.51 -2.27
N ALA A 765 25.26 -20.32 -3.52
CA ALA A 765 25.79 -21.39 -4.35
C ALA A 765 27.05 -22.03 -3.73
N GLU A 766 28.00 -21.22 -3.26
CA GLU A 766 29.21 -21.71 -2.58
C GLU A 766 28.86 -22.59 -1.38
N THR A 767 27.95 -22.13 -0.52
CA THR A 767 27.51 -22.87 0.67
C THR A 767 26.83 -24.20 0.30
N MET A 768 25.95 -24.20 -0.72
CA MET A 768 25.31 -25.44 -1.19
C MET A 768 26.33 -26.44 -1.75
N LEU A 769 27.32 -26.00 -2.53
CA LEU A 769 28.34 -26.86 -3.13
C LEU A 769 29.26 -27.53 -2.09
N LYS A 770 29.46 -26.86 -0.94
CA LYS A 770 30.24 -27.37 0.20
C LYS A 770 29.56 -28.56 0.88
N HIS A 771 28.24 -28.52 1.01
CA HIS A 771 27.48 -29.48 1.82
C HIS A 771 26.74 -30.55 1.02
N TYR A 772 26.34 -30.26 -0.21
CA TYR A 772 25.56 -31.18 -1.04
C TYR A 772 26.31 -31.63 -2.29
N LYS A 773 26.06 -32.87 -2.71
CA LYS A 773 26.68 -33.46 -3.91
C LYS A 773 26.11 -32.84 -5.19
N ASN A 774 24.80 -32.64 -5.24
CA ASN A 774 24.06 -32.13 -6.38
C ASN A 774 23.26 -30.86 -6.00
N PRO A 775 23.90 -29.69 -5.93
CA PRO A 775 23.19 -28.43 -5.71
C PRO A 775 22.44 -27.99 -6.97
N LEU A 776 21.17 -27.62 -6.79
CA LEU A 776 20.26 -27.17 -7.83
C LEU A 776 19.83 -25.73 -7.59
N LEU A 777 19.94 -24.90 -8.62
CA LEU A 777 19.28 -23.60 -8.68
C LEU A 777 18.00 -23.74 -9.50
N LEU A 778 16.85 -23.65 -8.84
CA LEU A 778 15.55 -23.65 -9.49
C LEU A 778 15.14 -22.21 -9.80
N ILE A 779 15.05 -21.87 -11.08
CA ILE A 779 14.50 -20.60 -11.55
C ILE A 779 13.04 -20.83 -11.93
N GLU A 780 12.14 -20.22 -11.16
CA GLU A 780 10.71 -20.38 -11.35
C GLU A 780 10.11 -19.16 -12.04
N PHE A 781 9.41 -19.41 -13.15
CA PHE A 781 8.56 -18.46 -13.85
C PHE A 781 7.13 -18.54 -13.30
N GLU A 782 6.41 -17.42 -13.39
CA GLU A 782 4.98 -17.43 -13.11
C GLU A 782 4.23 -17.76 -14.40
N GLN A 783 3.22 -18.63 -14.31
CA GLN A 783 2.50 -19.17 -15.47
C GLN A 783 1.89 -18.08 -16.39
N ASN A 784 1.49 -16.95 -15.80
CA ASN A 784 0.91 -15.82 -16.52
C ASN A 784 1.95 -14.75 -16.86
N LYS A 785 3.19 -14.86 -16.38
CA LYS A 785 4.26 -13.92 -16.72
C LYS A 785 5.06 -14.49 -17.87
N SER A 786 5.01 -13.82 -18.99
CA SER A 786 6.06 -14.01 -19.98
C SER A 786 7.39 -13.55 -19.37
N PHE A 787 8.52 -14.11 -19.78
CA PHE A 787 9.83 -13.57 -19.40
C PHE A 787 10.79 -13.75 -20.56
N THR A 788 11.58 -12.72 -20.82
CA THR A 788 12.73 -12.77 -21.73
C THR A 788 13.87 -12.04 -21.07
N PHE A 789 15.05 -12.62 -21.09
CA PHE A 789 16.25 -11.91 -20.70
C PHE A 789 16.52 -10.74 -21.68
N ASP A 790 16.90 -9.57 -21.14
CA ASP A 790 16.99 -8.24 -21.79
C ASP A 790 17.88 -8.08 -23.04
N ALA A 791 18.34 -9.16 -23.67
CA ALA A 791 19.18 -9.09 -24.87
C ALA A 791 18.43 -8.60 -26.14
N PHE A 792 17.10 -8.67 -26.19
CA PHE A 792 16.34 -8.32 -27.41
C PHE A 792 15.68 -6.94 -27.41
N ALA A 793 15.44 -6.33 -26.23
CA ALA A 793 14.67 -5.08 -26.13
C ALA A 793 15.52 -3.81 -26.15
N SER A 794 16.82 -3.91 -25.85
CA SER A 794 17.75 -2.75 -25.86
C SER A 794 18.33 -2.44 -27.25
N ALA A 795 18.13 -3.32 -28.24
CA ALA A 795 18.35 -3.01 -29.64
C ALA A 795 17.08 -2.35 -30.19
N SER A 796 16.99 -1.03 -30.07
CA SER A 796 15.95 -0.23 -30.73
C SER A 796 15.95 -0.51 -32.25
N LEU A 797 14.84 -1.11 -32.73
CA LEU A 797 14.51 -1.48 -34.10
C LEU A 797 14.81 -0.37 -35.15
N PRO A 798 15.07 -0.73 -36.43
CA PRO A 798 13.94 -0.92 -37.35
C PRO A 798 14.10 -2.11 -38.32
N SER A 799 12.99 -2.80 -38.57
CA SER A 799 12.72 -3.67 -39.73
C SER A 799 13.73 -4.80 -40.06
N THR A 800 13.26 -6.05 -39.92
CA THR A 800 13.64 -7.23 -40.73
C THR A 800 15.06 -7.22 -41.35
N SER A 801 16.08 -7.60 -40.58
CA SER A 801 17.32 -8.17 -41.14
C SER A 801 18.10 -8.87 -40.05
N PHE A 802 17.81 -10.15 -39.84
CA PHE A 802 18.64 -11.07 -39.06
C PHE A 802 19.47 -12.01 -39.97
N LEU A 803 19.57 -11.71 -41.27
CA LEU A 803 20.17 -12.59 -42.29
C LEU A 803 20.97 -11.86 -43.39
N SER A 804 21.85 -10.90 -43.06
CA SER A 804 22.70 -10.29 -44.12
C SER A 804 24.15 -9.97 -43.74
N ASP A 805 24.78 -10.73 -42.84
CA ASP A 805 26.22 -10.59 -42.55
C ASP A 805 27.15 -11.43 -43.44
N TYR A 806 26.63 -12.02 -44.53
CA TYR A 806 27.45 -12.74 -45.51
C TYR A 806 27.04 -12.41 -46.96
N VAL A 807 27.31 -11.18 -47.43
CA VAL A 807 27.42 -10.91 -48.88
C VAL A 807 28.54 -9.90 -49.16
N PHE A 808 29.50 -10.35 -49.95
CA PHE A 808 30.60 -9.64 -50.59
C PHE A 808 30.06 -8.49 -51.47
N THR A 809 30.50 -7.24 -51.26
CA THR A 809 30.27 -6.16 -52.23
C THR A 809 31.59 -5.69 -52.83
N SER A 810 31.59 -5.66 -54.16
CA SER A 810 32.67 -5.25 -55.05
C SER A 810 32.84 -3.73 -55.05
N SER A 811 33.54 -3.17 -54.06
CA SER A 811 34.29 -1.92 -54.25
C SER A 811 35.20 -1.73 -53.03
N GLY A 812 36.51 -1.94 -53.24
CA GLY A 812 37.50 -1.94 -52.17
C GLY A 812 37.75 -0.55 -51.60
N ASN A 813 37.22 -0.28 -50.40
CA ASN A 813 37.77 0.67 -49.44
C ASN A 813 37.30 0.33 -48.01
N PRO A 814 38.20 0.13 -47.03
CA PRO A 814 37.81 -0.12 -45.65
C PRO A 814 37.56 1.21 -44.93
N ALA A 815 36.30 1.55 -44.70
CA ALA A 815 35.94 2.55 -43.71
C ALA A 815 35.72 1.83 -42.37
N SER A 816 36.52 2.24 -41.38
CA SER A 816 36.59 1.77 -40.00
C SER A 816 35.23 1.46 -39.35
N ALA A 817 35.01 0.16 -39.09
CA ALA A 817 33.98 -0.34 -38.20
C ALA A 817 34.35 -0.02 -36.74
N ALA A 818 33.88 1.12 -36.24
CA ALA A 818 33.88 1.46 -34.83
C ALA A 818 32.47 1.96 -34.49
N ASN A 819 31.57 1.03 -34.17
CA ASN A 819 30.36 1.22 -33.35
C ASN A 819 29.45 -0.03 -33.39
N SER A 820 30.02 -1.24 -33.31
CA SER A 820 29.26 -2.33 -32.69
C SER A 820 29.56 -2.25 -31.19
N SER A 821 28.50 -2.13 -30.40
CA SER A 821 28.51 -2.21 -28.95
C SER A 821 29.00 -3.59 -28.52
N LEU A 822 30.32 -3.80 -28.56
CA LEU A 822 30.96 -4.90 -27.88
C LEU A 822 30.82 -4.65 -26.38
N VAL A 823 30.11 -5.58 -25.74
CA VAL A 823 29.89 -5.68 -24.31
C VAL A 823 31.23 -5.55 -23.58
N ASN A 824 31.38 -4.50 -22.76
CA ASN A 824 32.59 -4.31 -21.95
C ASN A 824 32.63 -5.37 -20.83
N PRO A 825 33.65 -6.26 -20.76
CA PRO A 825 33.70 -7.38 -19.79
C PRO A 825 33.81 -6.96 -18.33
N SER A 826 34.17 -5.71 -18.04
CA SER A 826 34.39 -5.20 -16.69
C SER A 826 33.11 -4.80 -15.95
N THR A 827 31.96 -4.73 -16.64
CA THR A 827 30.66 -4.38 -16.03
C THR A 827 29.54 -5.22 -16.66
N PRO A 828 29.23 -6.42 -16.15
CA PRO A 828 28.14 -7.24 -16.67
C PRO A 828 26.78 -6.57 -16.36
N LYS A 829 26.26 -5.77 -17.29
CA LYS A 829 24.99 -5.04 -17.12
C LYS A 829 23.75 -5.92 -17.23
N SER A 830 23.85 -7.09 -17.87
CA SER A 830 22.70 -7.98 -18.13
C SER A 830 22.75 -9.22 -17.23
N ALA A 831 21.58 -9.61 -16.69
CA ALA A 831 21.41 -10.78 -15.82
C ALA A 831 21.91 -12.08 -16.47
N GLN A 832 21.87 -12.19 -17.81
CA GLN A 832 22.43 -13.33 -18.53
C GLN A 832 23.93 -13.48 -18.32
N HIS A 833 24.67 -12.37 -18.41
CA HIS A 833 26.13 -12.39 -18.26
C HIS A 833 26.51 -12.81 -16.84
N MET A 834 25.79 -12.30 -15.85
CA MET A 834 25.97 -12.69 -14.45
C MET A 834 25.64 -14.17 -14.21
N LEU A 835 24.58 -14.69 -14.85
CA LEU A 835 24.22 -16.10 -14.75
C LEU A 835 25.28 -17.02 -15.39
N VAL A 836 25.82 -16.63 -16.56
CA VAL A 836 26.91 -17.36 -17.23
C VAL A 836 28.18 -17.33 -16.39
N LEU A 837 28.52 -16.19 -15.78
CA LEU A 837 29.68 -16.08 -14.92
C LEU A 837 29.54 -16.97 -13.67
N LEU A 838 28.33 -17.08 -13.13
CA LEU A 838 28.02 -17.94 -12.00
C LEU A 838 28.13 -19.44 -12.35
N THR A 839 27.68 -19.87 -13.53
CA THR A 839 27.82 -21.27 -13.97
C THR A 839 29.27 -21.64 -14.31
N LEU A 840 30.06 -20.68 -14.82
CA LEU A 840 31.50 -20.86 -15.02
C LEU A 840 32.25 -21.00 -13.70
N ALA A 841 31.88 -20.21 -12.68
CA ALA A 841 32.49 -20.29 -11.36
C ALA A 841 32.13 -21.59 -10.62
N PHE A 842 30.90 -22.09 -10.78
CA PHE A 842 30.40 -23.27 -10.07
C PHE A 842 29.97 -24.38 -11.05
N PRO A 843 30.91 -25.17 -11.61
CA PRO A 843 30.59 -26.16 -12.65
C PRO A 843 29.72 -27.34 -12.15
N ARG A 844 29.63 -27.55 -10.84
CA ARG A 844 28.73 -28.56 -10.22
C ARG A 844 27.31 -28.05 -10.00
N LEU A 845 27.07 -26.74 -10.09
CA LEU A 845 25.74 -26.16 -9.91
C LEU A 845 24.89 -26.44 -11.14
N LYS A 846 23.75 -27.09 -10.94
CA LYS A 846 22.79 -27.40 -12.00
C LYS A 846 21.66 -26.38 -11.96
N ILE A 847 21.23 -25.88 -13.11
CA ILE A 847 20.11 -24.94 -13.22
C ILE A 847 18.90 -25.67 -13.79
N ILE A 848 17.75 -25.53 -13.13
CA ILE A 848 16.45 -26.00 -13.62
C ILE A 848 15.56 -24.78 -13.87
N TRP A 849 14.87 -24.79 -15.00
CA TRP A 849 13.88 -23.79 -15.37
C TRP A 849 12.49 -24.40 -15.23
N SER A 850 11.63 -23.75 -14.46
CA SER A 850 10.24 -24.16 -14.29
C SER A 850 9.31 -23.07 -14.77
N SER A 851 8.39 -23.40 -15.67
CA SER A 851 7.41 -22.46 -16.24
C SER A 851 6.31 -22.03 -15.26
N SER A 852 6.09 -22.80 -14.19
CA SER A 852 5.08 -22.52 -13.18
C SER A 852 5.35 -23.29 -11.88
N PRO A 853 4.83 -22.83 -10.73
CA PRO A 853 4.87 -23.59 -9.48
C PRO A 853 4.27 -25.01 -9.63
N TYR A 854 3.27 -25.18 -10.49
CA TYR A 854 2.68 -26.48 -10.81
C TYR A 854 3.66 -27.42 -11.51
N GLN A 855 4.46 -26.89 -12.45
CA GLN A 855 5.52 -27.65 -13.09
C GLN A 855 6.67 -27.93 -12.11
N THR A 856 6.98 -27.01 -11.20
CA THR A 856 8.00 -27.24 -10.18
C THR A 856 7.67 -28.47 -9.33
N ALA A 857 6.41 -28.59 -8.89
CA ALA A 857 5.95 -29.75 -8.12
C ALA A 857 6.03 -31.05 -8.92
N GLU A 858 5.83 -31.00 -10.24
CA GLU A 858 6.01 -32.14 -11.15
C GLU A 858 7.49 -32.55 -11.25
N ILE A 859 8.38 -31.56 -11.47
CA ILE A 859 9.82 -31.78 -11.53
C ILE A 859 10.33 -32.38 -10.22
N PHE A 860 9.83 -31.93 -9.06
CA PHE A 860 10.23 -32.49 -7.77
C PHE A 860 9.80 -33.95 -7.63
N ALA A 861 8.60 -34.31 -8.09
CA ALA A 861 8.14 -35.70 -8.10
C ALA A 861 9.01 -36.58 -9.03
N GLU A 862 9.38 -36.07 -10.21
CA GLU A 862 10.26 -36.78 -11.14
C GLU A 862 11.69 -36.95 -10.60
N LEU A 863 12.29 -35.90 -10.03
CA LEU A 863 13.64 -35.93 -9.46
C LEU A 863 13.75 -36.87 -8.28
N LYS A 864 12.66 -37.11 -7.55
CA LYS A 864 12.62 -38.08 -6.44
C LYS A 864 12.46 -39.52 -6.90
N LYS A 865 12.03 -39.77 -8.14
CA LYS A 865 11.81 -41.12 -8.65
C LYS A 865 13.11 -41.92 -8.59
N ASN A 866 13.07 -43.09 -7.94
CA ASN A 866 14.21 -43.99 -7.74
C ASN A 866 15.37 -43.44 -6.88
N ASN A 867 15.18 -42.32 -6.16
CA ASN A 867 16.18 -41.77 -5.24
C ASN A 867 15.78 -42.02 -3.76
N PRO A 868 16.76 -42.08 -2.84
CA PRO A 868 16.47 -42.23 -1.42
C PRO A 868 15.82 -40.98 -0.82
N GLU A 869 14.98 -41.20 0.19
CA GLU A 869 14.30 -40.13 0.92
C GLU A 869 15.27 -39.33 1.82
N PRO A 870 15.07 -38.01 1.95
CA PRO A 870 15.90 -37.18 2.81
C PRO A 870 15.59 -37.41 4.30
N ASP A 871 16.59 -37.23 5.15
CA ASP A 871 16.44 -37.28 6.60
C ASP A 871 16.35 -35.83 7.15
N PRO A 872 15.21 -35.42 7.74
CA PRO A 872 15.01 -34.06 8.24
C PRO A 872 16.03 -33.63 9.29
N ILE A 873 16.43 -34.55 10.18
CA ILE A 873 17.33 -34.23 11.30
C ILE A 873 18.73 -33.90 10.76
N LYS A 874 19.21 -34.69 9.79
CA LYS A 874 20.49 -34.43 9.12
C LYS A 874 20.46 -33.14 8.33
N ALA A 875 19.35 -32.84 7.64
CA ALA A 875 19.21 -31.61 6.86
C ALA A 875 19.34 -30.34 7.73
N VAL A 876 18.82 -30.36 8.96
CA VAL A 876 18.96 -29.24 9.92
C VAL A 876 20.39 -29.12 10.47
N GLN A 877 21.06 -30.24 10.73
CA GLN A 877 22.44 -30.25 11.27
C GLN A 877 23.48 -29.77 10.26
N ILE A 878 23.21 -29.97 8.97
CA ILE A 878 24.07 -29.48 7.89
C ILE A 878 24.14 -27.94 7.97
N GLY A 879 25.36 -27.39 7.97
CA GLY A 879 25.64 -25.96 8.11
C GLY A 879 25.76 -25.44 9.56
N LEU A 880 25.28 -26.19 10.57
CA LEU A 880 25.51 -25.85 11.99
C LEU A 880 26.86 -26.37 12.52
N ASN A 881 27.38 -27.45 11.94
CA ASN A 881 28.60 -28.13 12.41
C ASN A 881 29.92 -27.46 12.00
N VAL A 882 29.91 -26.23 11.46
CA VAL A 882 31.12 -25.64 10.86
C VAL A 882 32.07 -24.99 11.90
N ASP A 883 31.64 -24.73 13.14
CA ASP A 883 32.48 -23.97 14.10
C ASP A 883 32.76 -24.63 15.46
N ILE A 884 32.72 -25.97 15.57
CA ILE A 884 33.11 -26.67 16.82
C ILE A 884 34.54 -27.24 16.76
N ALA A 885 35.07 -27.51 15.56
CA ALA A 885 36.35 -28.19 15.41
C ALA A 885 37.56 -27.25 15.16
N ALA A 886 37.34 -25.96 14.90
CA ALA A 886 38.40 -25.01 14.53
C ALA A 886 38.86 -24.08 15.68
N SER A 887 38.15 -24.02 16.81
CA SER A 887 38.50 -23.18 17.96
C SER A 887 39.13 -24.01 19.08
N SER A 888 40.46 -23.98 19.15
CA SER A 888 41.26 -24.63 20.22
C SER A 888 41.34 -23.77 21.49
N HIS A 889 40.25 -23.10 21.87
CA HIS A 889 40.17 -22.29 23.09
C HIS A 889 38.94 -22.64 23.94
N PRO A 890 39.12 -23.09 25.20
CA PRO A 890 38.02 -23.54 26.07
C PRO A 890 37.06 -22.42 26.53
N GLY A 891 37.34 -21.15 26.21
CA GLY A 891 36.48 -20.01 26.53
C GLY A 891 35.33 -19.79 25.55
N ASP A 892 35.43 -20.30 24.32
CA ASP A 892 34.42 -20.11 23.25
C ASP A 892 33.29 -21.14 23.29
N VAL A 893 33.34 -22.10 24.21
CA VAL A 893 32.31 -23.15 24.35
C VAL A 893 30.97 -22.57 24.83
N MET A 894 31.00 -21.41 25.51
CA MET A 894 29.79 -20.65 25.87
C MET A 894 29.32 -19.71 24.74
N ALA A 895 30.16 -19.41 23.76
CA ALA A 895 29.82 -18.54 22.63
C ALA A 895 29.10 -19.30 21.50
N ALA A 896 29.54 -20.53 21.20
CA ALA A 896 28.96 -21.34 20.12
C ALA A 896 27.57 -21.94 20.43
N ALA A 897 27.15 -21.93 21.70
CA ALA A 897 25.86 -22.46 22.15
C ALA A 897 24.90 -21.38 22.69
N GLY A 898 25.25 -20.10 22.59
CA GLY A 898 24.53 -19.06 23.35
C GLY A 898 24.86 -17.61 23.00
N ILE A 899 25.46 -17.31 21.84
CA ILE A 899 25.34 -15.96 21.30
C ILE A 899 23.93 -15.87 20.74
N GLU A 900 23.02 -15.36 21.57
CA GLU A 900 21.91 -14.57 21.08
C GLU A 900 22.42 -13.78 19.88
N HIS A 901 21.92 -14.08 18.69
CA HIS A 901 21.79 -13.03 17.69
C HIS A 901 21.09 -11.91 18.44
N ARG A 902 21.83 -10.93 18.97
CA ARG A 902 21.27 -9.63 19.32
C ARG A 902 20.53 -9.27 18.05
N VAL A 903 19.21 -9.29 18.12
CA VAL A 903 18.35 -9.11 16.96
C VAL A 903 18.49 -7.64 16.62
N PHE A 904 19.59 -7.29 15.95
CA PHE A 904 19.78 -5.96 15.42
C PHE A 904 18.71 -5.79 14.35
N HIS A 905 17.96 -4.70 14.45
CA HIS A 905 16.97 -4.38 13.45
C HIS A 905 17.69 -4.28 12.09
N GLN A 906 17.21 -5.04 11.10
CA GLN A 906 17.86 -5.11 9.79
C GLN A 906 17.81 -3.77 9.05
N LEU A 907 16.78 -2.96 9.31
CA LEU A 907 16.56 -1.68 8.65
C LEU A 907 17.70 -0.65 8.92
N PRO A 908 18.09 -0.34 10.17
CA PRO A 908 19.27 0.49 10.45
C PRO A 908 20.55 -0.02 9.80
N GLN A 909 20.77 -1.34 9.76
CA GLN A 909 21.94 -1.92 9.12
C GLN A 909 21.94 -1.71 7.60
N ASP A 910 20.79 -1.91 6.97
CA ASP A 910 20.63 -1.68 5.53
C ASP A 910 20.80 -0.20 5.17
N MET A 911 20.33 0.73 6.03
CA MET A 911 20.56 2.17 5.87
C MET A 911 22.06 2.51 5.97
N LEU A 912 22.76 1.98 6.97
CA LEU A 912 24.20 2.20 7.13
C LEU A 912 25.01 1.63 5.96
N ARG A 913 24.62 0.47 5.39
CA ARG A 913 25.28 -0.08 4.18
C ARG A 913 25.19 0.86 2.97
N ALA A 914 24.17 1.70 2.89
CA ALA A 914 24.03 2.67 1.81
C ALA A 914 24.94 3.90 1.98
N VAL A 915 25.48 4.13 3.19
CA VAL A 915 26.36 5.27 3.48
C VAL A 915 27.72 5.08 2.79
N PRO A 916 28.24 6.09 2.07
CA PRO A 916 29.54 6.00 1.41
C PRO A 916 30.68 5.70 2.40
N GLY A 917 31.47 4.66 2.13
CA GLY A 917 32.53 4.17 3.04
C GLY A 917 32.09 3.02 3.97
N VAL A 918 30.79 2.74 3.97
CA VAL A 918 30.02 1.62 4.54
C VAL A 918 30.50 0.18 4.30
N THR A 919 31.67 -0.30 4.77
CA THR A 919 32.03 -1.72 4.52
C THR A 919 31.36 -2.69 5.52
N PRO A 920 31.16 -4.00 5.20
CA PRO A 920 30.53 -4.95 6.11
C PRO A 920 31.23 -5.08 7.47
N VAL A 921 32.56 -4.99 7.50
CA VAL A 921 33.35 -5.05 8.75
C VAL A 921 33.15 -3.78 9.58
N VAL A 922 33.12 -2.62 8.92
CA VAL A 922 32.83 -1.33 9.56
C VAL A 922 31.41 -1.29 10.12
N LEU A 923 30.45 -1.85 9.38
CA LEU A 923 29.05 -1.92 9.78
C LEU A 923 28.88 -2.70 11.08
N GLU A 924 29.52 -3.86 11.19
CA GLU A 924 29.46 -4.70 12.38
C GLU A 924 29.98 -3.94 13.61
N ARG A 925 31.14 -3.29 13.48
CA ARG A 925 31.71 -2.48 14.56
C ARG A 925 30.82 -1.29 14.94
N LEU A 926 30.32 -0.52 13.97
CA LEU A 926 29.39 0.59 14.23
C LEU A 926 28.13 0.11 14.95
N SER A 927 27.57 -1.03 14.55
CA SER A 927 26.37 -1.59 15.17
C SER A 927 26.57 -2.11 16.59
N LEU A 928 27.80 -2.49 16.95
CA LEU A 928 28.14 -2.97 18.29
C LEU A 928 28.44 -1.82 19.24
N GLU A 929 29.08 -0.76 18.75
CA GLU A 929 29.61 0.33 19.57
C GLU A 929 28.66 1.55 19.67
N THR A 930 27.67 1.67 18.78
CA THR A 930 26.70 2.78 18.79
C THR A 930 25.27 2.29 19.01
N ASN A 931 24.43 3.10 19.66
CA ASN A 931 23.06 2.72 19.99
C ASN A 931 22.06 3.07 18.89
N SER A 932 22.32 4.13 18.12
CA SER A 932 21.39 4.64 17.11
C SER A 932 22.10 5.23 15.89
N ILE A 933 21.43 5.18 14.73
CA ILE A 933 21.89 5.88 13.53
C ILE A 933 21.92 7.40 13.72
N HIS A 934 21.06 7.94 14.60
CA HIS A 934 21.04 9.35 14.97
C HIS A 934 22.33 9.77 15.67
N GLU A 935 22.89 8.87 16.49
CA GLU A 935 24.18 9.09 17.15
C GLU A 935 25.30 9.16 16.10
N ILE A 936 25.37 8.18 15.20
CA ILE A 936 26.36 8.13 14.10
C ILE A 936 26.29 9.39 13.22
N ALA A 937 25.09 9.89 12.93
CA ALA A 937 24.89 11.08 12.10
C ALA A 937 25.44 12.36 12.76
N ASN A 938 25.43 12.43 14.09
CA ASN A 938 25.86 13.59 14.85
C ASN A 938 27.32 13.53 15.32
N MET A 939 27.96 12.35 15.34
CA MET A 939 29.36 12.18 15.72
C MET A 939 30.34 12.98 14.85
N ASP A 940 31.39 13.53 15.48
CA ASP A 940 32.47 14.21 14.78
C ASP A 940 33.46 13.21 14.15
N VAL A 941 34.30 13.72 13.24
CA VAL A 941 35.33 12.89 12.59
C VAL A 941 36.28 12.25 13.62
N GLU A 942 36.51 12.94 14.76
CA GLU A 942 37.38 12.46 15.84
C GLU A 942 36.78 11.27 16.59
N ASP A 943 35.45 11.25 16.78
CA ASP A 943 34.74 10.16 17.45
C ASP A 943 34.57 8.94 16.53
N LEU A 944 34.47 9.18 15.21
CA LEU A 944 34.35 8.12 14.20
C LEU A 944 35.71 7.54 13.77
N ASP A 945 36.82 8.27 13.90
CA ASP A 945 38.17 7.78 13.56
C ASP A 945 38.52 6.44 14.25
N PRO A 946 38.35 6.26 15.59
CA PRO A 946 38.66 4.99 16.24
C PRO A 946 37.78 3.83 15.76
N LEU A 947 36.58 4.11 15.27
CA LEU A 947 35.61 3.11 14.85
C LEU A 947 35.86 2.64 13.42
N VAL A 948 35.99 3.58 12.49
CA VAL A 948 35.92 3.31 11.04
C VAL A 948 37.13 3.78 10.25
N GLY A 949 38.05 4.48 10.90
CA GLY A 949 39.23 5.10 10.31
C GLY A 949 38.93 6.44 9.64
N LYS A 950 39.89 7.36 9.73
CA LYS A 950 39.80 8.78 9.34
C LYS A 950 39.21 9.06 7.97
N GLU A 951 39.54 8.27 6.95
CA GLU A 951 39.01 8.48 5.59
C GLU A 951 37.53 8.11 5.48
N THR A 952 37.12 7.03 6.14
CA THR A 952 35.74 6.59 6.20
C THR A 952 34.91 7.53 7.07
N ALA A 953 35.43 7.93 8.23
CA ALA A 953 34.83 8.92 9.11
C ALA A 953 34.51 10.23 8.36
N ARG A 954 35.48 10.77 7.61
CA ARG A 954 35.27 11.96 6.77
C ARG A 954 34.16 11.78 5.73
N LYS A 955 34.04 10.61 5.10
CA LYS A 955 32.99 10.33 4.11
C LYS A 955 31.61 10.27 4.77
N ILE A 956 31.52 9.63 5.93
CA ILE A 956 30.29 9.51 6.73
C ILE A 956 29.84 10.89 7.20
N THR A 957 30.72 11.64 7.88
CA THR A 957 30.39 13.00 8.37
C THR A 957 30.04 13.94 7.22
N ARG A 958 30.77 13.89 6.10
CA ARG A 958 30.45 14.69 4.91
C ARG A 958 29.10 14.31 4.32
N PHE A 959 28.72 13.04 4.34
CA PHE A 959 27.43 12.61 3.83
C PHE A 959 26.28 13.13 4.69
N PHE A 960 26.37 13.01 6.02
CA PHE A 960 25.31 13.45 6.94
C PHE A 960 25.22 14.96 7.13
N ARG A 961 26.36 15.68 7.12
CA ARG A 961 26.40 17.14 7.38
C ARG A 961 26.36 18.01 6.13
N LYS A 962 26.27 17.44 4.93
CA LYS A 962 26.18 18.24 3.71
C LYS A 962 24.81 18.93 3.64
N SER A 963 24.80 20.23 3.94
CA SER A 963 23.66 21.08 3.64
C SER A 963 23.49 21.22 2.13
N VAL A 964 22.26 21.08 1.65
CA VAL A 964 21.89 21.33 0.25
C VAL A 964 21.34 22.76 0.08
N PHE A 965 21.09 23.46 1.19
CA PHE A 965 20.47 24.78 1.23
C PHE A 965 21.47 25.94 1.13
N GLU A 966 22.72 25.70 1.55
CA GLU A 966 23.79 26.71 1.56
C GLU A 966 24.69 26.51 0.34
N ASP A 967 25.02 27.60 -0.35
CA ASP A 967 26.10 27.59 -1.34
C ASP A 967 27.38 27.23 -0.60
N GLU A 968 28.18 26.28 -1.12
CA GLU A 968 29.56 26.06 -0.66
C GLU A 968 30.41 27.29 -1.01
N THR A 969 30.15 28.42 -0.33
CA THR A 969 30.98 29.61 -0.30
C THR A 969 31.17 30.02 1.15
N GLU A 970 31.80 29.15 1.95
CA GLU A 970 32.65 29.54 3.08
C GLU A 970 33.33 28.29 3.67
N GLY A 971 34.66 28.32 3.78
CA GLY A 971 35.41 27.44 4.69
C GLY A 971 36.20 26.29 4.07
N SER A 972 37.37 26.63 3.52
CA SER A 972 38.57 25.78 3.41
C SER A 972 38.98 25.11 4.72
#